data_AF-A0A6I4LZ09-F1
#
_entry.id   AF-A0A6I4LZ09-F1
#
_cell.length_a   1.000
_cell.length_b   1.000
_cell.length_c   1.000
_cell.angle_alpha   90.00
_cell.angle_beta   90.00
_cell.angle_gamma   90.00
#
_symmetry.space_group_name_H-M   'P 1'
#
loop_
_entity.id
_entity.type
_entity.pdbx_description
1 polymer ?
#
loop_
_entity_poly.entity_id
_entity_poly.type
_entity_poly.pdbx_seq_one_letter_code
_entity_poly.pdbx_strand_id
1 'polypeptide(L)'
;MTQNIAPTILIANRTEKLHFLVEELALSAQLTSYATDSDMARMLARHVAIRIPEFICHLRQLRNCLPLSPASLKLKDTLNTFADEFDAHIAIVRNKLAAHVQDIDLVARTELWASIDASMVDYFVDGAYELWDSLGTLNAPGHQPFASPAALADPSVASALNVLAKEVAIPVTFGTDALAFARTNSSVLFNDTLVHQRAGQLALLRRWVRSERKLLSLFKQYAPIGRILKARLLTDIVSFHDCLITRPVQAGAPQEMDGLDALIAAAGTNPVAIQLFATSNRDDTTIDPIRHLRNRIGGHLEIDAAVSLCTLIAELDGFELAQAIRHYARLEATFIETCQQVHFLTTHLMDGQEVRGTLLKRGTVSPFDPSRPDIIAGPSPRPTYSATEMQGELERWEDGTGLFAAKALDYFRDAFSHAPLAETRICTEHLGSSKHFHHLEIRTSHMFIRDALTSCGVEEEEGLLTLISYCPGFPAELTEVMTDYHLTSGRPASPALLESLGRLAPWWHEAARTIVKDVIGAQTGAQSLLARAVLLRIYLRQEGPKRMNRQPSHPEWPEVKALILNDISAPDDLAALIVLASAFIGKDTGSFVQKFKSEYQELVDAVLDTARERLAGTLDPSRDANLCHLLISGQFAQAVQCIITTGPKGHAAASKNLLLHAFGHGLIETGRSAAEGPAVAELLLALDAREASLGVLESLCKREPGNVEYPLRLVEIVVAINGMAEYARIKIQHIREQFNLEAASEERLNAAERKLDAP
;
A
#
# COMPACT_ATOMS: atom_id res chain seq x y z
N MET A 1 59.00 3.44 0.34
CA MET A 1 59.93 2.63 -0.47
C MET A 1 59.14 2.03 -1.62
N THR A 2 59.08 2.71 -2.77
CA THR A 2 58.49 2.19 -4.00
C THR A 2 59.45 1.18 -4.61
N GLN A 3 59.13 -0.11 -4.53
CA GLN A 3 59.85 -1.14 -5.27
C GLN A 3 59.65 -0.85 -6.76
N ASN A 4 60.75 -0.68 -7.51
CA ASN A 4 60.71 -0.59 -8.98
C ASN A 4 60.26 -1.94 -9.55
N ILE A 5 58.97 -2.10 -9.77
CA ILE A 5 58.41 -3.26 -10.46
C ILE A 5 58.82 -3.19 -11.93
N ALA A 6 59.34 -4.28 -12.46
CA ALA A 6 59.75 -4.35 -13.87
C ALA A 6 58.55 -4.08 -14.80
N PRO A 7 58.70 -3.28 -15.87
CA PRO A 7 57.62 -2.95 -16.80
C PRO A 7 56.86 -4.18 -17.35
N THR A 8 57.56 -5.29 -17.54
CA THR A 8 56.99 -6.56 -18.00
C THR A 8 55.98 -7.16 -17.00
N ILE A 9 56.25 -7.04 -15.69
CA ILE A 9 55.36 -7.53 -14.63
C ILE A 9 54.10 -6.65 -14.55
N LEU A 10 54.27 -5.34 -14.71
CA LEU A 10 53.17 -4.39 -14.72
C LEU A 10 52.21 -4.63 -15.89
N ILE A 11 52.75 -4.88 -17.09
CA ILE A 11 51.95 -5.21 -18.28
C ILE A 11 51.21 -6.54 -18.09
N ALA A 12 51.90 -7.57 -17.57
CA ALA A 12 51.30 -8.89 -17.34
C ALA A 12 50.13 -8.82 -16.34
N ASN A 13 50.34 -8.22 -15.17
CA ASN A 13 49.29 -8.11 -14.13
C ASN A 13 48.06 -7.32 -14.62
N ARG A 14 48.26 -6.27 -15.43
CA ARG A 14 47.15 -5.50 -16.00
C ARG A 14 46.37 -6.28 -17.06
N THR A 15 47.09 -6.99 -17.91
CA THR A 15 46.47 -7.82 -18.96
C THR A 15 45.64 -8.94 -18.33
N GLU A 16 46.13 -9.55 -17.24
CA GLU A 16 45.39 -10.55 -16.47
C GLU A 16 44.11 -9.96 -15.83
N LYS A 17 44.20 -8.77 -15.21
CA LYS A 17 43.03 -8.07 -14.65
C LYS A 17 42.00 -7.70 -15.71
N LEU A 18 42.43 -7.27 -16.89
CA LEU A 18 41.53 -6.96 -18.01
C LEU A 18 40.82 -8.22 -18.52
N HIS A 19 41.54 -9.32 -18.70
CA HIS A 19 40.93 -10.60 -19.07
C HIS A 19 39.86 -11.03 -18.05
N PHE A 20 40.18 -10.94 -16.76
CA PHE A 20 39.23 -11.22 -15.68
C PHE A 20 37.98 -10.33 -15.72
N LEU A 21 38.13 -9.04 -15.98
CA LEU A 21 36.99 -8.12 -16.09
C LEU A 21 36.09 -8.48 -17.27
N VAL A 22 36.69 -8.84 -18.41
CA VAL A 22 35.96 -9.28 -19.61
C VAL A 22 35.21 -10.59 -19.34
N GLU A 23 35.83 -11.55 -18.63
CA GLU A 23 35.15 -12.77 -18.19
C GLU A 23 33.99 -12.50 -17.23
N GLU A 24 34.15 -11.61 -16.24
CA GLU A 24 33.06 -11.27 -15.33
C GLU A 24 31.89 -10.57 -16.04
N LEU A 25 32.17 -9.69 -17.01
CA LEU A 25 31.16 -9.05 -17.85
C LEU A 25 30.34 -10.09 -18.61
N ALA A 26 31.02 -11.06 -19.25
CA ALA A 26 30.39 -12.18 -19.95
C ALA A 26 29.47 -13.01 -19.04
N LEU A 27 29.96 -13.36 -17.85
CA LEU A 27 29.21 -14.15 -16.87
C LEU A 27 28.00 -13.38 -16.33
N SER A 28 28.14 -12.07 -16.06
CA SER A 28 27.04 -11.22 -15.61
C SER A 28 25.96 -11.02 -16.67
N ALA A 29 26.34 -10.85 -17.94
CA ALA A 29 25.41 -10.81 -19.06
C ALA A 29 24.62 -12.12 -19.17
N GLN A 30 25.32 -13.26 -19.08
CA GLN A 30 24.66 -14.57 -19.11
C GLN A 30 23.67 -14.75 -17.95
N LEU A 31 24.05 -14.41 -16.71
CA LEU A 31 23.14 -14.48 -15.57
C LEU A 31 21.89 -13.61 -15.76
N THR A 32 22.07 -12.41 -16.32
CA THR A 32 20.99 -11.45 -16.59
C THR A 32 20.00 -12.01 -17.61
N SER A 33 20.49 -12.62 -18.70
CA SER A 33 19.65 -13.21 -19.76
C SER A 33 18.81 -14.42 -19.32
N TYR A 34 19.18 -15.07 -18.21
CA TYR A 34 18.44 -16.22 -17.64
C TYR A 34 17.62 -15.84 -16.40
N ALA A 35 17.41 -14.55 -16.14
CA ALA A 35 16.65 -14.11 -14.98
C ALA A 35 15.16 -14.47 -15.10
N THR A 36 14.55 -14.85 -13.98
CA THR A 36 13.11 -15.16 -13.82
C THR A 36 12.19 -14.00 -14.19
N ASP A 37 12.63 -12.77 -13.98
CA ASP A 37 11.88 -11.54 -14.26
C ASP A 37 12.85 -10.36 -14.49
N SER A 38 12.32 -9.21 -14.90
CA SER A 38 13.13 -8.04 -15.19
C SER A 38 13.65 -7.29 -13.95
N ASP A 39 13.06 -7.47 -12.77
CA ASP A 39 13.61 -6.90 -11.52
C ASP A 39 14.91 -7.61 -11.15
N MET A 40 14.92 -8.95 -11.23
CA MET A 40 16.10 -9.76 -11.02
C MET A 40 17.14 -9.57 -12.13
N ALA A 41 16.72 -9.43 -13.39
CA ALA A 41 17.63 -9.12 -14.50
C ALA A 41 18.38 -7.80 -14.22
N ARG A 42 17.66 -6.74 -13.88
CA ARG A 42 18.23 -5.43 -13.54
C ARG A 42 19.15 -5.51 -12.33
N MET A 43 18.74 -6.22 -11.28
CA MET A 43 19.55 -6.45 -10.09
C MET A 43 20.91 -7.09 -10.44
N LEU A 44 20.93 -8.06 -11.36
CA LEU A 44 22.14 -8.76 -11.82
C LEU A 44 22.99 -7.89 -12.75
N ALA A 45 22.35 -7.15 -13.66
CA ALA A 45 23.00 -6.23 -14.59
C ALA A 45 23.78 -5.10 -13.88
N ARG A 46 23.44 -4.77 -12.62
CA ARG A 46 24.23 -3.83 -11.79
C ARG A 46 25.72 -4.19 -11.73
N HIS A 47 26.08 -5.48 -11.83
CA HIS A 47 27.49 -5.88 -11.82
C HIS A 47 28.23 -5.40 -13.07
N VAL A 48 27.57 -5.36 -14.23
CA VAL A 48 28.12 -4.78 -15.47
C VAL A 48 28.50 -3.33 -15.24
N ALA A 49 27.55 -2.53 -14.71
CA ALA A 49 27.79 -1.13 -14.37
C ALA A 49 28.96 -0.93 -13.39
N ILE A 50 29.21 -1.88 -12.47
CA ILE A 50 30.36 -1.84 -11.56
C ILE A 50 31.69 -2.09 -12.29
N ARG A 51 31.73 -2.97 -13.30
CA ARG A 51 32.97 -3.42 -13.95
C ARG A 51 33.45 -2.56 -15.10
N ILE A 52 32.55 -1.94 -15.87
CA ILE A 52 32.93 -1.06 -16.98
C ILE A 52 33.93 0.05 -16.61
N PRO A 53 33.74 0.84 -15.53
CA PRO A 53 34.71 1.89 -15.20
C PRO A 53 36.07 1.33 -14.80
N GLU A 54 36.10 0.15 -14.16
CA GLU A 54 37.34 -0.54 -13.80
C GLU A 54 38.06 -1.03 -15.07
N PHE A 55 37.33 -1.58 -16.05
CA PHE A 55 37.86 -1.97 -17.36
C PHE A 55 38.48 -0.78 -18.10
N ILE A 56 37.74 0.34 -18.20
CA ILE A 56 38.23 1.58 -18.82
C ILE A 56 39.53 2.03 -18.14
N CYS A 57 39.57 2.00 -16.81
CA CYS A 57 40.71 2.47 -16.04
C CYS A 57 41.95 1.59 -16.24
N HIS A 58 41.80 0.27 -16.14
CA HIS A 58 42.89 -0.68 -16.37
C HIS A 58 43.40 -0.64 -17.82
N LEU A 59 42.50 -0.46 -18.79
CA LEU A 59 42.86 -0.39 -20.21
C LEU A 59 43.62 0.90 -20.53
N ARG A 60 43.18 2.06 -20.00
CA ARG A 60 43.91 3.33 -20.11
C ARG A 60 45.33 3.20 -19.57
N GLN A 61 45.49 2.57 -18.41
CA GLN A 61 46.81 2.38 -17.79
C GLN A 61 47.68 1.39 -18.54
N LEU A 62 47.13 0.27 -19.04
CA LEU A 62 47.87 -0.67 -19.88
C LEU A 62 48.34 0.00 -21.16
N ARG A 63 47.47 0.74 -21.85
CA ARG A 63 47.80 1.45 -23.10
C ARG A 63 48.97 2.42 -22.92
N ASN A 64 49.07 3.09 -21.77
CA ASN A 64 50.19 3.98 -21.45
C ASN A 64 51.54 3.24 -21.31
N CYS A 65 51.52 1.92 -21.13
CA CYS A 65 52.70 1.08 -21.07
C CYS A 65 53.05 0.40 -22.40
N LEU A 66 52.19 0.54 -23.42
CA LEU A 66 52.40 -0.03 -24.75
C LEU A 66 53.09 1.00 -25.68
N PRO A 67 53.83 0.56 -26.71
CA PRO A 67 54.43 1.45 -27.69
C PRO A 67 53.40 2.34 -28.40
N LEU A 68 53.78 3.60 -28.66
CA LEU A 68 52.95 4.50 -29.45
C LEU A 68 52.93 4.06 -30.92
N SER A 69 51.73 3.84 -31.45
CA SER A 69 51.49 3.40 -32.83
C SER A 69 50.14 3.93 -33.33
N PRO A 70 49.86 3.92 -34.65
CA PRO A 70 48.54 4.28 -35.18
C PRO A 70 47.40 3.45 -34.57
N ALA A 71 47.64 2.14 -34.36
CA ALA A 71 46.69 1.27 -33.68
C ALA A 71 46.48 1.66 -32.21
N SER A 72 47.53 2.11 -31.52
CA SER A 72 47.45 2.58 -30.11
C SER A 72 46.74 3.94 -29.99
N LEU A 73 46.78 4.76 -31.03
CA LEU A 73 45.97 5.98 -31.13
C LEU A 73 44.50 5.64 -31.41
N LYS A 74 44.22 4.73 -32.36
CA LYS A 74 42.86 4.25 -32.63
C LYS A 74 42.22 3.65 -31.37
N LEU A 75 42.94 2.78 -30.65
CA LEU A 75 42.48 2.21 -29.37
C LEU A 75 42.14 3.31 -28.35
N LYS A 76 42.99 4.35 -28.25
CA LYS A 76 42.74 5.48 -27.35
C LYS A 76 41.45 6.22 -27.72
N ASP A 77 41.22 6.47 -29.00
CA ASP A 77 40.04 7.20 -29.47
C ASP A 77 38.77 6.37 -29.23
N THR A 78 38.76 5.09 -29.58
CA THR A 78 37.64 4.17 -29.30
C THR A 78 37.38 4.04 -27.80
N LEU A 79 38.42 3.93 -26.98
CA LEU A 79 38.29 3.86 -25.52
C LEU A 79 37.74 5.15 -24.91
N ASN A 80 38.09 6.31 -25.47
CA ASN A 80 37.54 7.58 -25.02
C ASN A 80 36.06 7.69 -25.37
N THR A 81 35.66 7.33 -26.60
CA THR A 81 34.25 7.26 -26.98
C THR A 81 33.48 6.30 -26.06
N PHE A 82 34.01 5.10 -25.81
CA PHE A 82 33.39 4.13 -24.90
C PHE A 82 33.24 4.66 -23.46
N ALA A 83 34.23 5.43 -22.98
CA ALA A 83 34.15 6.07 -21.67
C ALA A 83 33.14 7.22 -21.62
N ASP A 84 33.05 8.03 -22.68
CA ASP A 84 32.09 9.12 -22.78
C ASP A 84 30.64 8.57 -22.80
N GLU A 85 30.41 7.46 -23.51
CA GLU A 85 29.14 6.73 -23.52
C GLU A 85 28.79 6.14 -22.14
N PHE A 86 29.78 5.59 -21.43
CA PHE A 86 29.59 5.15 -20.03
C PHE A 86 29.18 6.31 -19.12
N ASP A 87 29.88 7.45 -19.22
CA ASP A 87 29.61 8.64 -18.41
C ASP A 87 28.22 9.22 -18.70
N ALA A 88 27.78 9.19 -19.97
CA ALA A 88 26.46 9.66 -20.39
C ALA A 88 25.32 8.74 -19.93
N HIS A 89 25.49 7.42 -19.96
CA HIS A 89 24.39 6.47 -19.83
C HIS A 89 24.34 5.67 -18.52
N ILE A 90 25.48 5.35 -17.90
CA ILE A 90 25.54 4.36 -16.79
C ILE A 90 26.24 4.89 -15.54
N ALA A 91 27.10 5.90 -15.63
CA ALA A 91 27.87 6.38 -14.47
C ALA A 91 26.98 6.71 -13.25
N ILE A 92 25.79 7.28 -13.47
CA ILE A 92 24.83 7.55 -12.40
C ILE A 92 24.26 6.25 -11.81
N VAL A 93 23.86 5.28 -12.64
CA VAL A 93 23.40 3.95 -12.19
C VAL A 93 24.50 3.28 -11.35
N ARG A 94 25.74 3.30 -11.83
CA ARG A 94 26.91 2.76 -11.13
C ARG A 94 27.04 3.38 -9.75
N ASN A 95 27.03 4.72 -9.68
CA ASN A 95 27.30 5.46 -8.46
C ASN A 95 26.15 5.45 -7.46
N LYS A 96 24.89 5.41 -7.93
CA LYS A 96 23.72 5.64 -7.08
C LYS A 96 22.87 4.39 -6.82
N LEU A 97 22.97 3.34 -7.65
CA LEU A 97 22.15 2.12 -7.55
C LEU A 97 22.94 0.79 -7.56
N ALA A 98 24.19 0.79 -8.04
CA ALA A 98 24.97 -0.45 -8.18
C ALA A 98 26.11 -0.59 -7.17
N ALA A 99 27.15 0.26 -7.25
CA ALA A 99 28.29 0.22 -6.34
C ALA A 99 27.90 0.78 -4.97
N HIS A 100 27.02 1.77 -4.96
CA HIS A 100 26.43 2.34 -3.76
C HIS A 100 24.91 2.45 -3.94
N VAL A 101 24.20 2.62 -2.83
CA VAL A 101 22.78 3.00 -2.84
C VAL A 101 22.67 4.37 -2.16
N GLN A 102 22.46 5.40 -2.97
CA GLN A 102 22.48 6.79 -2.52
C GLN A 102 21.15 7.50 -2.83
N ASP A 103 21.05 8.74 -2.37
CA ASP A 103 19.87 9.56 -2.57
C ASP A 103 19.74 9.97 -4.03
N ILE A 104 18.53 9.76 -4.54
CA ILE A 104 18.07 10.07 -5.89
C ILE A 104 16.59 10.40 -5.73
N ASP A 105 16.12 11.42 -6.45
CA ASP A 105 14.69 11.67 -6.61
C ASP A 105 13.97 10.42 -7.13
N LEU A 106 12.69 10.25 -6.74
CA LEU A 106 11.91 9.06 -7.07
C LEU A 106 11.75 8.87 -8.59
N VAL A 107 11.48 9.94 -9.33
CA VAL A 107 11.29 9.88 -10.79
C VAL A 107 12.62 9.50 -11.44
N ALA A 108 13.69 10.23 -11.10
CA ALA A 108 15.01 9.97 -11.65
C ALA A 108 15.50 8.54 -11.32
N ARG A 109 15.26 8.04 -10.10
CA ARG A 109 15.60 6.66 -9.71
C ARG A 109 14.94 5.63 -10.60
N THR A 110 13.71 5.90 -11.02
CA THR A 110 12.90 4.96 -11.80
C THR A 110 13.31 4.97 -13.24
N GLU A 111 13.56 6.14 -13.81
CA GLU A 111 14.13 6.28 -15.14
C GLU A 111 15.50 5.58 -15.22
N LEU A 112 16.34 5.75 -14.20
CA LEU A 112 17.63 5.06 -14.09
C LEU A 112 17.50 3.55 -13.91
N TRP A 113 16.47 3.08 -13.21
CA TRP A 113 16.20 1.63 -13.11
C TRP A 113 15.69 1.08 -14.44
N ALA A 114 14.82 1.83 -15.11
CA ALA A 114 14.27 1.49 -16.41
C ALA A 114 15.33 1.40 -17.49
N SER A 115 16.35 2.27 -17.45
CA SER A 115 17.45 2.28 -18.41
C SER A 115 18.42 1.09 -18.28
N ILE A 116 18.31 0.31 -17.20
CA ILE A 116 19.01 -0.97 -17.10
C ILE A 116 18.19 -1.99 -17.90
N ASP A 117 18.53 -2.14 -19.17
CA ASP A 117 17.90 -3.11 -20.07
C ASP A 117 18.94 -4.03 -20.76
N ALA A 118 18.46 -4.99 -21.54
CA ALA A 118 19.32 -5.93 -22.26
C ALA A 118 20.23 -5.21 -23.27
N SER A 119 19.70 -4.21 -23.98
CA SER A 119 20.46 -3.49 -25.01
C SER A 119 21.65 -2.74 -24.40
N MET A 120 21.46 -2.18 -23.21
CA MET A 120 22.52 -1.56 -22.43
C MET A 120 23.59 -2.59 -22.04
N VAL A 121 23.18 -3.73 -21.49
CA VAL A 121 24.11 -4.79 -21.08
C VAL A 121 24.94 -5.28 -22.26
N ASP A 122 24.28 -5.59 -23.38
CA ASP A 122 24.93 -6.10 -24.60
C ASP A 122 25.90 -5.05 -25.17
N TYR A 123 25.48 -3.79 -25.29
CA TYR A 123 26.34 -2.70 -25.81
C TYR A 123 27.66 -2.58 -25.04
N PHE A 124 27.62 -2.57 -23.70
CA PHE A 124 28.82 -2.38 -22.89
C PHE A 124 29.68 -3.64 -22.82
N VAL A 125 29.08 -4.83 -22.90
CA VAL A 125 29.81 -6.10 -22.94
C VAL A 125 30.51 -6.25 -24.29
N ASP A 126 29.81 -6.02 -25.40
CA ASP A 126 30.38 -6.08 -26.76
C ASP A 126 31.47 -5.03 -26.98
N GLY A 127 31.26 -3.80 -26.49
CA GLY A 127 32.28 -2.76 -26.53
C GLY A 127 33.54 -3.12 -25.75
N ALA A 128 33.40 -3.78 -24.59
CA ALA A 128 34.54 -4.29 -23.83
C ALA A 128 35.28 -5.42 -24.58
N TYR A 129 34.56 -6.30 -25.29
CA TYR A 129 35.18 -7.32 -26.14
C TYR A 129 35.95 -6.71 -27.30
N GLU A 130 35.38 -5.74 -28.03
CA GLU A 130 36.07 -5.08 -29.15
C GLU A 130 37.36 -4.40 -28.69
N LEU A 131 37.31 -3.72 -27.54
CA LEU A 131 38.46 -3.05 -26.95
C LEU A 131 39.52 -4.05 -26.44
N TRP A 132 39.10 -5.20 -25.89
CA TRP A 132 40.01 -6.27 -25.51
C TRP A 132 40.72 -6.88 -26.72
N ASP A 133 39.98 -7.29 -27.75
CA ASP A 133 40.56 -7.90 -28.96
C ASP A 133 41.48 -6.93 -29.72
N SER A 134 41.21 -5.63 -29.62
CA SER A 134 42.10 -4.58 -30.16
C SER A 134 43.51 -4.63 -29.57
N LEU A 135 43.71 -5.14 -28.36
CA LEU A 135 45.04 -5.34 -27.76
C LEU A 135 45.86 -6.40 -28.52
N GLY A 136 45.21 -7.36 -29.18
CA GLY A 136 45.86 -8.32 -30.06
C GLY A 136 46.56 -7.64 -31.23
N THR A 137 45.95 -6.61 -31.82
CA THR A 137 46.56 -5.82 -32.91
C THR A 137 47.80 -5.05 -32.46
N LEU A 138 47.94 -4.81 -31.15
CA LEU A 138 49.08 -4.16 -30.52
C LEU A 138 50.15 -5.14 -30.05
N ASN A 139 49.95 -6.45 -30.25
CA ASN A 139 50.78 -7.51 -29.69
C ASN A 139 51.00 -7.33 -28.16
N ALA A 140 49.95 -6.92 -27.44
CA ALA A 140 50.04 -6.71 -26.00
C ALA A 140 50.49 -8.01 -25.29
N PRO A 141 51.57 -8.00 -24.49
CA PRO A 141 52.06 -9.20 -23.81
C PRO A 141 50.99 -9.84 -22.91
N GLY A 142 50.74 -11.14 -23.10
CA GLY A 142 49.74 -11.88 -22.33
C GLY A 142 48.31 -11.79 -22.86
N HIS A 143 48.06 -11.01 -23.92
CA HIS A 143 46.75 -10.99 -24.58
C HIS A 143 46.44 -12.35 -25.21
N GLN A 144 45.19 -12.79 -25.05
CA GLN A 144 44.61 -13.94 -25.73
C GLN A 144 43.29 -13.50 -26.37
N PRO A 145 42.98 -13.95 -27.60
CA PRO A 145 41.66 -13.70 -28.20
C PRO A 145 40.56 -14.12 -27.24
N PHE A 146 39.51 -13.32 -27.12
CA PHE A 146 38.42 -13.65 -26.22
C PHE A 146 37.80 -15.02 -26.56
N ALA A 147 37.58 -15.83 -25.53
CA ALA A 147 36.84 -17.07 -25.60
C ALA A 147 35.75 -17.07 -24.53
N SER A 148 34.59 -17.65 -24.83
CA SER A 148 33.50 -17.76 -23.86
C SER A 148 34.00 -18.41 -22.56
N PRO A 149 33.65 -17.86 -21.38
CA PRO A 149 34.13 -18.39 -20.10
C PRO A 149 33.85 -19.89 -19.97
N ALA A 150 34.86 -20.67 -19.59
CA ALA A 150 34.74 -22.13 -19.49
C ALA A 150 33.58 -22.58 -18.57
N ALA A 151 33.23 -21.77 -17.57
CA ALA A 151 32.09 -22.01 -16.70
C ALA A 151 30.76 -22.11 -17.46
N LEU A 152 30.58 -21.41 -18.58
CA LEU A 152 29.34 -21.45 -19.36
C LEU A 152 29.20 -22.73 -20.20
N ALA A 153 30.30 -23.44 -20.48
CA ALA A 153 30.28 -24.73 -21.16
C ALA A 153 29.95 -25.90 -20.21
N ASP A 154 29.91 -25.67 -18.90
CA ASP A 154 29.60 -26.70 -17.91
C ASP A 154 28.08 -27.01 -17.92
N PRO A 155 27.67 -28.27 -18.18
CA PRO A 155 26.25 -28.67 -18.19
C PRO A 155 25.53 -28.37 -16.87
N SER A 156 26.26 -28.38 -15.75
CA SER A 156 25.70 -28.14 -14.43
C SER A 156 25.43 -26.64 -14.18
N VAL A 157 26.22 -25.73 -14.78
CA VAL A 157 25.91 -24.30 -14.86
C VAL A 157 24.69 -24.07 -15.74
N ALA A 158 24.63 -24.70 -16.91
CA ALA A 158 23.45 -24.63 -17.79
C ALA A 158 22.17 -25.09 -17.06
N SER A 159 22.25 -26.17 -16.27
CA SER A 159 21.14 -26.62 -15.43
C SER A 159 20.74 -25.59 -14.37
N ALA A 160 21.70 -24.91 -13.72
CA ALA A 160 21.42 -23.88 -12.73
C ALA A 160 20.78 -22.63 -13.38
N LEU A 161 21.26 -22.22 -14.55
CA LEU A 161 20.66 -21.16 -15.35
C LEU A 161 19.22 -21.50 -15.78
N ASN A 162 18.96 -22.75 -16.18
CA ASN A 162 17.60 -23.21 -16.49
C ASN A 162 16.68 -23.23 -15.27
N VAL A 163 17.20 -23.42 -14.05
CA VAL A 163 16.41 -23.27 -12.82
C VAL A 163 16.06 -21.80 -12.57
N LEU A 164 16.97 -20.89 -12.90
CA LEU A 164 16.76 -19.45 -12.81
C LEU A 164 15.69 -18.97 -13.81
N ALA A 165 15.72 -19.48 -15.05
CA ALA A 165 14.81 -19.06 -16.12
C ALA A 165 13.43 -19.74 -16.08
N LYS A 166 12.97 -20.25 -14.93
CA LYS A 166 11.62 -20.85 -14.81
C LYS A 166 10.56 -19.78 -14.62
N GLU A 167 9.41 -19.94 -15.27
CA GLU A 167 8.21 -19.17 -14.93
C GLU A 167 7.80 -19.48 -13.48
N VAL A 168 7.55 -18.42 -12.70
CA VAL A 168 7.15 -18.54 -11.30
C VAL A 168 5.86 -17.77 -11.08
N ALA A 169 4.89 -18.42 -10.44
CA ALA A 169 3.72 -17.73 -9.90
C ALA A 169 4.16 -16.91 -8.68
N ILE A 170 4.06 -15.59 -8.78
CA ILE A 170 4.42 -14.69 -7.68
C ILE A 170 3.15 -14.07 -7.06
N PRO A 171 3.02 -14.07 -5.72
CA PRO A 171 1.90 -13.40 -5.06
C PRO A 171 2.00 -11.88 -5.23
N VAL A 172 0.86 -11.18 -5.08
CA VAL A 172 0.90 -9.72 -4.92
C VAL A 172 1.45 -9.40 -3.54
N THR A 173 2.52 -8.61 -3.47
CA THR A 173 3.17 -8.23 -2.21
C THR A 173 3.16 -6.73 -1.99
N PHE A 174 3.18 -6.29 -0.73
CA PHE A 174 3.50 -4.90 -0.42
C PHE A 174 4.99 -4.64 -0.70
N GLY A 175 5.28 -3.57 -1.42
CA GLY A 175 6.61 -3.02 -1.58
C GLY A 175 6.67 -1.64 -0.94
N THR A 176 7.61 -1.49 -0.02
CA THR A 176 7.89 -0.18 0.62
C THR A 176 9.25 0.37 0.20
N ASP A 177 9.91 -0.35 -0.70
CA ASP A 177 11.17 0.04 -1.31
C ASP A 177 10.96 0.99 -2.48
N ALA A 178 12.00 1.75 -2.80
CA ALA A 178 11.92 2.82 -3.80
C ALA A 178 11.70 2.33 -5.24
N LEU A 179 11.82 1.03 -5.51
CA LEU A 179 11.61 0.42 -6.84
C LEU A 179 10.37 -0.48 -6.85
N ALA A 180 9.58 -0.48 -5.78
CA ALA A 180 8.42 -1.34 -5.62
C ALA A 180 7.39 -1.19 -6.75
N PHE A 181 7.28 -0.02 -7.37
CA PHE A 181 6.28 0.22 -8.41
C PHE A 181 6.69 -0.23 -9.81
N ALA A 182 8.00 -0.40 -10.03
CA ALA A 182 8.53 -0.98 -11.25
C ALA A 182 8.51 -2.52 -11.19
N ARG A 183 8.21 -3.11 -10.02
CA ARG A 183 8.17 -4.55 -9.80
C ARG A 183 6.79 -5.12 -10.09
N THR A 184 6.73 -6.20 -10.86
CA THR A 184 5.49 -6.94 -11.12
C THR A 184 4.85 -7.45 -9.82
N ASN A 185 3.52 -7.44 -9.76
CA ASN A 185 2.73 -7.90 -8.60
C ASN A 185 3.16 -7.26 -7.27
N SER A 186 3.41 -5.96 -7.29
CA SER A 186 3.77 -5.18 -6.10
C SER A 186 2.76 -4.06 -5.89
N SER A 187 2.22 -3.95 -4.67
CA SER A 187 1.41 -2.81 -4.23
C SER A 187 2.31 -1.87 -3.43
N VAL A 188 2.25 -0.58 -3.73
CA VAL A 188 3.27 0.37 -3.26
C VAL A 188 2.70 1.31 -2.22
N LEU A 189 3.47 1.50 -1.15
CA LEU A 189 3.26 2.55 -0.18
C LEU A 189 4.32 3.63 -0.41
N PHE A 190 3.91 4.77 -0.97
CA PHE A 190 4.81 5.89 -1.20
C PHE A 190 4.78 6.87 -0.03
N ASN A 191 5.97 7.25 0.43
CA ASN A 191 6.20 8.40 1.30
C ASN A 191 7.43 9.16 0.75
N ASP A 192 7.32 10.46 0.62
CA ASP A 192 8.26 11.31 -0.12
C ASP A 192 9.34 11.97 0.74
N THR A 193 9.18 12.00 2.07
CA THR A 193 10.19 12.58 2.98
C THR A 193 11.50 11.78 2.96
N LEU A 194 12.64 12.43 3.21
CA LEU A 194 13.97 11.80 3.23
C LEU A 194 14.07 10.57 4.17
N VAL A 195 13.44 10.62 5.35
CA VAL A 195 13.48 9.48 6.31
C VAL A 195 12.81 8.22 5.75
N HIS A 196 11.69 8.39 5.03
CA HIS A 196 11.00 7.30 4.35
C HIS A 196 11.76 6.83 3.11
N GLN A 197 12.40 7.74 2.37
CA GLN A 197 13.28 7.36 1.26
C GLN A 197 14.44 6.49 1.73
N ARG A 198 15.07 6.84 2.88
CA ARG A 198 16.15 6.04 3.47
C ARG A 198 15.67 4.67 3.94
N ALA A 199 14.53 4.62 4.63
CA ALA A 199 13.92 3.35 5.01
C ALA A 199 13.54 2.48 3.79
N GLY A 200 13.10 3.10 2.70
CA GLY A 200 12.83 2.43 1.43
C GLY A 200 14.09 1.88 0.74
N GLN A 201 15.23 2.55 0.81
CA GLN A 201 16.51 2.00 0.33
C GLN A 201 16.97 0.80 1.18
N LEU A 202 16.78 0.86 2.50
CA LEU A 202 17.04 -0.29 3.37
C LEU A 202 16.12 -1.47 3.00
N ALA A 203 14.82 -1.23 2.77
CA ALA A 203 13.91 -2.27 2.28
C ALA A 203 14.37 -2.87 0.93
N LEU A 204 14.83 -2.04 -0.01
CA LEU A 204 15.38 -2.50 -1.29
C LEU A 204 16.59 -3.42 -1.10
N LEU A 205 17.56 -2.99 -0.28
CA LEU A 205 18.77 -3.74 0.00
C LEU A 205 18.48 -5.08 0.70
N ARG A 206 17.45 -5.17 1.56
CA ARG A 206 17.01 -6.46 2.15
C ARG A 206 16.57 -7.45 1.08
N ARG A 207 15.84 -6.97 0.07
CA ARG A 207 15.39 -7.81 -1.05
C ARG A 207 16.57 -8.29 -1.89
N TRP A 208 17.49 -7.39 -2.23
CA TRP A 208 18.69 -7.76 -2.98
C TRP A 208 19.58 -8.74 -2.22
N VAL A 209 19.90 -8.47 -0.96
CA VAL A 209 20.68 -9.40 -0.12
C VAL A 209 20.00 -10.77 -0.01
N ARG A 210 18.68 -10.81 0.14
CA ARG A 210 17.92 -12.08 0.17
C ARG A 210 18.03 -12.84 -1.16
N SER A 211 17.90 -12.14 -2.29
CA SER A 211 18.01 -12.74 -3.63
C SER A 211 19.43 -13.21 -3.94
N GLU A 212 20.44 -12.37 -3.70
CA GLU A 212 21.86 -12.70 -3.91
C GLU A 212 22.29 -13.91 -3.07
N ARG A 213 21.80 -14.06 -1.83
CA ARG A 213 22.05 -15.27 -1.01
C ARG A 213 21.46 -16.53 -1.61
N LYS A 214 20.25 -16.47 -2.18
CA LYS A 214 19.62 -17.61 -2.87
C LYS A 214 20.43 -17.98 -4.11
N LEU A 215 20.81 -17.00 -4.92
CA LEU A 215 21.64 -17.22 -6.10
C LEU A 215 23.01 -17.79 -5.74
N LEU A 216 23.66 -17.27 -4.70
CA LEU A 216 24.95 -17.80 -4.26
C LEU A 216 24.83 -19.27 -3.85
N SER A 217 23.73 -19.66 -3.20
CA SER A 217 23.49 -21.06 -2.86
C SER A 217 23.33 -21.97 -4.08
N LEU A 218 22.75 -21.44 -5.16
CA LEU A 218 22.55 -22.12 -6.45
C LEU A 218 23.87 -22.27 -7.23
N PHE A 219 24.72 -21.25 -7.20
CA PHE A 219 25.96 -21.21 -7.99
C PHE A 219 27.25 -21.45 -7.19
N LYS A 220 27.17 -21.81 -5.90
CA LYS A 220 28.34 -21.96 -5.01
C LYS A 220 29.43 -22.93 -5.50
N GLN A 221 29.06 -23.89 -6.34
CA GLN A 221 29.99 -24.89 -6.88
C GLN A 221 30.83 -24.33 -8.05
N TYR A 222 30.44 -23.17 -8.61
CA TYR A 222 31.10 -22.54 -9.74
C TYR A 222 31.81 -21.28 -9.27
N ALA A 223 33.10 -21.42 -8.94
CA ALA A 223 33.86 -20.35 -8.30
C ALA A 223 33.79 -18.98 -9.00
N PRO A 224 33.87 -18.86 -10.35
CA PRO A 224 33.75 -17.55 -11.02
C PRO A 224 32.41 -16.85 -10.76
N ILE A 225 31.29 -17.56 -10.91
CA ILE A 225 29.95 -17.01 -10.65
C ILE A 225 29.74 -16.76 -9.15
N GLY A 226 30.21 -17.68 -8.30
CA GLY A 226 30.16 -17.54 -6.85
C GLY A 226 30.91 -16.31 -6.34
N ARG A 227 32.04 -15.96 -6.95
CA ARG A 227 32.82 -14.74 -6.63
C ARG A 227 32.05 -13.46 -6.98
N ILE A 228 31.42 -13.40 -8.16
CA ILE A 228 30.56 -12.26 -8.54
C ILE A 228 29.46 -12.06 -7.49
N LEU A 229 28.73 -13.12 -7.14
CA LEU A 229 27.64 -13.05 -6.17
C LEU A 229 28.14 -12.72 -4.75
N LYS A 230 29.32 -13.24 -4.35
CA LYS A 230 29.96 -12.90 -3.07
C LYS A 230 30.37 -11.42 -3.03
N ALA A 231 31.00 -10.90 -4.08
CA ALA A 231 31.41 -9.51 -4.21
C ALA A 231 30.22 -8.54 -4.15
N ARG A 232 29.14 -8.87 -4.87
CA ARG A 232 27.87 -8.13 -4.87
C ARG A 232 27.23 -8.10 -3.47
N LEU A 233 27.12 -9.26 -2.83
CA LEU A 233 26.56 -9.40 -1.48
C LEU A 233 27.31 -8.58 -0.44
N LEU A 234 28.65 -8.57 -0.47
CA LEU A 234 29.45 -7.74 0.42
C LEU A 234 29.28 -6.24 0.14
N THR A 235 29.11 -5.87 -1.13
CA THR A 235 28.84 -4.48 -1.55
C THR A 235 27.48 -3.98 -1.03
N ASP A 236 26.45 -4.80 -1.12
CA ASP A 236 25.11 -4.46 -0.64
C ASP A 236 25.04 -4.45 0.90
N ILE A 237 25.82 -5.30 1.60
CA ILE A 237 25.96 -5.23 3.07
C ILE A 237 26.58 -3.90 3.51
N VAL A 238 27.62 -3.43 2.81
CA VAL A 238 28.22 -2.10 3.09
C VAL A 238 27.21 -0.99 2.84
N SER A 239 26.47 -1.05 1.73
CA SER A 239 25.42 -0.06 1.43
C SER A 239 24.31 -0.07 2.48
N PHE A 240 23.93 -1.25 2.99
CA PHE A 240 22.93 -1.38 4.05
C PHE A 240 23.41 -0.74 5.35
N HIS A 241 24.66 -0.98 5.73
CA HIS A 241 25.26 -0.36 6.90
C HIS A 241 25.26 1.17 6.76
N ASP A 242 25.79 1.69 5.66
CA ASP A 242 25.92 3.14 5.42
C ASP A 242 24.54 3.84 5.28
N CYS A 243 23.49 3.11 4.88
CA CYS A 243 22.11 3.61 4.90
C CYS A 243 21.48 3.56 6.30
N LEU A 244 21.89 2.64 7.17
CA LEU A 244 21.34 2.51 8.51
C LEU A 244 22.01 3.50 9.48
N ILE A 245 23.33 3.58 9.44
CA ILE A 245 24.17 4.36 10.35
C ILE A 245 24.97 5.39 9.56
N THR A 246 24.92 6.64 10.01
CA THR A 246 25.59 7.76 9.36
C THR A 246 27.10 7.58 9.46
N ARG A 247 27.75 7.48 8.30
CA ARG A 247 29.19 7.26 8.23
C ARG A 247 29.95 8.58 8.49
N PRO A 248 30.94 8.61 9.39
CA PRO A 248 31.77 9.79 9.58
C PRO A 248 32.75 9.91 8.41
N VAL A 249 32.45 10.80 7.46
CA VAL A 249 33.31 11.14 6.33
C VAL A 249 33.58 12.64 6.28
N GLN A 250 34.60 13.05 5.53
CA GLN A 250 34.85 14.47 5.30
C GLN A 250 33.71 15.09 4.48
N ALA A 251 33.32 16.31 4.82
CA ALA A 251 32.31 17.06 4.07
C ALA A 251 32.72 17.19 2.59
N GLY A 252 31.78 16.93 1.68
CA GLY A 252 31.98 16.87 0.23
C GLY A 252 32.53 15.53 -0.28
N ALA A 253 32.75 14.54 0.58
CA ALA A 253 33.16 13.21 0.12
C ALA A 253 32.03 12.56 -0.71
N PRO A 254 32.34 11.79 -1.78
CA PRO A 254 31.32 11.11 -2.56
C PRO A 254 30.43 10.14 -1.76
N GLN A 255 30.88 9.74 -0.57
CA GLN A 255 30.17 8.85 0.35
C GLN A 255 29.40 9.58 1.45
N GLU A 256 29.42 10.92 1.48
CA GLU A 256 28.67 11.72 2.46
C GLU A 256 27.18 11.54 2.25
N MET A 257 26.51 11.07 3.31
CA MET A 257 25.09 10.71 3.27
C MET A 257 24.59 10.48 4.70
N ASP A 258 23.43 11.06 5.04
CA ASP A 258 22.78 10.81 6.33
C ASP A 258 22.13 9.43 6.34
N GLY A 259 22.55 8.61 7.30
CA GLY A 259 21.92 7.33 7.61
C GLY A 259 20.55 7.50 8.27
N LEU A 260 19.83 6.40 8.44
CA LEU A 260 18.52 6.40 9.07
C LEU A 260 18.59 6.93 10.52
N ASP A 261 19.68 6.68 11.24
CA ASP A 261 19.94 7.19 12.58
C ASP A 261 19.89 8.72 12.67
N ALA A 262 20.58 9.43 11.79
CA ALA A 262 20.59 10.89 11.76
C ALA A 262 19.24 11.46 11.29
N LEU A 263 18.62 10.86 10.28
CA LEU A 263 17.34 11.33 9.74
C LEU A 263 16.19 11.18 10.75
N ILE A 264 16.15 10.08 11.51
CA ILE A 264 15.15 9.87 12.58
C ILE A 264 15.36 10.87 13.73
N ALA A 265 16.62 11.13 14.10
CA ALA A 265 16.96 12.12 15.11
C ALA A 265 16.53 13.54 14.68
N ALA A 266 16.76 13.90 13.41
CA ALA A 266 16.31 15.16 12.82
C ALA A 266 14.78 15.28 12.79
N ALA A 267 14.06 14.16 12.65
CA ALA A 267 12.59 14.10 12.74
C ALA A 267 12.04 14.19 14.18
N GLY A 268 12.89 14.39 15.19
CA GLY A 268 12.49 14.56 16.59
C GLY A 268 12.21 13.26 17.34
N THR A 269 12.63 12.12 16.78
CA THR A 269 12.46 10.78 17.36
C THR A 269 13.83 10.18 17.71
N ASN A 270 13.90 9.32 18.72
CA ASN A 270 15.18 8.73 19.12
C ASN A 270 15.03 7.27 19.59
N PRO A 271 14.90 6.32 18.65
CA PRO A 271 14.62 4.92 18.97
C PRO A 271 15.84 4.23 19.60
N VAL A 272 15.59 3.47 20.66
CA VAL A 272 16.61 2.81 21.46
C VAL A 272 17.38 1.76 20.64
N ALA A 273 16.71 1.04 19.73
CA ALA A 273 17.34 -0.03 18.94
C ALA A 273 18.54 0.46 18.11
N ILE A 274 18.34 1.53 17.32
CA ILE A 274 19.39 2.07 16.45
C ILE A 274 20.51 2.72 17.25
N GLN A 275 20.20 3.38 18.37
CA GLN A 275 21.19 3.96 19.26
C GLN A 275 22.07 2.90 19.93
N LEU A 276 21.45 1.83 20.45
CA LEU A 276 22.18 0.72 21.05
C LEU A 276 23.08 0.06 20.01
N PHE A 277 22.61 -0.10 18.78
CA PHE A 277 23.46 -0.59 17.70
C PHE A 277 24.63 0.35 17.42
N ALA A 278 24.38 1.65 17.20
CA ALA A 278 25.40 2.65 16.89
C ALA A 278 26.48 2.74 17.99
N THR A 279 26.08 2.64 19.26
CA THR A 279 27.00 2.72 20.41
C THR A 279 27.74 1.41 20.71
N SER A 280 27.14 0.26 20.41
CA SER A 280 27.74 -1.06 20.68
C SER A 280 28.52 -1.64 19.50
N ASN A 281 28.28 -1.17 18.28
CA ASN A 281 28.96 -1.68 17.10
C ASN A 281 30.40 -1.17 17.01
N ARG A 282 31.31 -2.08 16.70
CA ARG A 282 32.73 -1.79 16.51
C ARG A 282 33.06 -1.88 15.03
N ASP A 283 32.87 -0.76 14.34
CA ASP A 283 32.99 -0.68 12.88
C ASP A 283 34.34 -1.18 12.35
N ASP A 284 35.41 -0.86 13.08
CA ASP A 284 36.80 -1.29 12.83
C ASP A 284 36.95 -2.82 12.71
N THR A 285 36.15 -3.58 13.45
CA THR A 285 36.21 -5.04 13.47
C THR A 285 35.09 -5.71 12.68
N THR A 286 34.00 -5.02 12.38
CA THR A 286 32.83 -5.62 11.71
C THR A 286 32.68 -5.20 10.25
N ILE A 287 32.66 -3.89 9.96
CA ILE A 287 32.30 -3.38 8.64
C ILE A 287 33.53 -2.92 7.85
N ASP A 288 34.57 -2.41 8.52
CA ASP A 288 35.78 -1.94 7.85
C ASP A 288 36.54 -3.04 7.09
N PRO A 289 36.62 -4.30 7.58
CA PRO A 289 37.17 -5.40 6.79
C PRO A 289 36.35 -5.68 5.51
N ILE A 290 35.02 -5.54 5.60
CA ILE A 290 34.11 -5.71 4.45
C ILE A 290 34.30 -4.55 3.46
N ARG A 291 34.37 -3.30 3.94
CA ARG A 291 34.65 -2.10 3.14
C ARG A 291 36.00 -2.22 2.43
N HIS A 292 37.03 -2.69 3.12
CA HIS A 292 38.35 -2.89 2.55
C HIS A 292 38.31 -3.90 1.39
N LEU A 293 37.68 -5.06 1.58
CA LEU A 293 37.56 -6.05 0.50
C LEU A 293 36.68 -5.54 -0.66
N ARG A 294 35.55 -4.88 -0.35
CA ARG A 294 34.68 -4.23 -1.34
C ARG A 294 35.49 -3.27 -2.22
N ASN A 295 36.36 -2.47 -1.64
CA ASN A 295 37.13 -1.45 -2.36
C ASN A 295 38.28 -2.03 -3.20
N ARG A 296 38.64 -3.32 -3.02
CA ARG A 296 39.74 -3.96 -3.74
C ARG A 296 39.31 -4.93 -4.83
N ILE A 297 38.20 -5.65 -4.64
CA ILE A 297 37.67 -6.61 -5.64
C ILE A 297 36.13 -6.67 -5.71
N GLY A 298 35.43 -6.08 -4.73
CA GLY A 298 33.96 -6.07 -4.67
C GLY A 298 33.33 -5.04 -5.62
N GLY A 299 33.11 -3.82 -5.12
CA GLY A 299 32.57 -2.69 -5.89
C GLY A 299 33.61 -1.96 -6.75
N HIS A 300 34.85 -2.44 -6.76
CA HIS A 300 36.03 -1.90 -7.45
C HIS A 300 37.01 -3.04 -7.79
N LEU A 301 37.98 -2.81 -8.67
CA LEU A 301 39.11 -3.71 -8.87
C LEU A 301 40.44 -2.96 -8.72
N GLU A 302 41.23 -3.34 -7.71
CA GLU A 302 42.49 -2.69 -7.33
C GLU A 302 43.32 -2.26 -8.54
N ILE A 303 43.59 -0.95 -8.61
CA ILE A 303 44.20 -0.29 -9.76
C ILE A 303 45.73 -0.42 -9.75
N ASP A 304 46.32 -0.58 -8.57
CA ASP A 304 47.76 -0.77 -8.45
C ASP A 304 48.18 -2.09 -9.09
N ALA A 305 49.09 -2.01 -10.08
CA ALA A 305 49.64 -3.17 -10.75
C ALA A 305 50.61 -3.97 -9.88
N ALA A 306 51.05 -3.43 -8.74
CA ALA A 306 51.81 -4.17 -7.73
C ALA A 306 51.01 -5.31 -7.10
N VAL A 307 49.69 -5.16 -7.03
CA VAL A 307 48.79 -6.19 -6.49
C VAL A 307 48.32 -7.08 -7.63
N SER A 308 48.72 -8.36 -7.61
CA SER A 308 48.32 -9.34 -8.62
C SER A 308 46.83 -9.70 -8.53
N LEU A 309 46.23 -10.15 -9.64
CA LEU A 309 44.85 -10.65 -9.62
C LEU A 309 44.72 -11.86 -8.68
N CYS A 310 45.69 -12.78 -8.71
CA CYS A 310 45.72 -13.95 -7.84
C CYS A 310 45.62 -13.57 -6.35
N THR A 311 46.31 -12.51 -5.92
CA THR A 311 46.20 -11.98 -4.55
C THR A 311 44.77 -11.53 -4.22
N LEU A 312 44.14 -10.77 -5.13
CA LEU A 312 42.79 -10.25 -4.92
C LEU A 312 41.75 -11.38 -4.87
N ILE A 313 41.87 -12.37 -5.75
CA ILE A 313 41.01 -13.56 -5.76
C ILE A 313 41.20 -14.36 -4.47
N ALA A 314 42.44 -14.57 -4.03
CA ALA A 314 42.71 -15.29 -2.78
C ALA A 314 42.14 -14.57 -1.56
N GLU A 315 42.19 -13.23 -1.53
CA GLU A 315 41.53 -12.43 -0.49
C GLU A 315 40.00 -12.59 -0.52
N LEU A 316 39.39 -12.54 -1.71
CA LEU A 316 37.95 -12.74 -1.84
C LEU A 316 37.54 -14.16 -1.42
N ASP A 317 38.24 -15.18 -1.90
CA ASP A 317 37.94 -16.58 -1.62
C ASP A 317 38.13 -16.87 -0.11
N GLY A 318 39.22 -16.39 0.49
CA GLY A 318 39.55 -16.55 1.90
C GLY A 318 38.70 -15.72 2.87
N PHE A 319 37.90 -14.76 2.38
CA PHE A 319 37.07 -13.94 3.26
C PHE A 319 35.90 -14.73 3.89
N GLU A 320 35.74 -14.62 5.21
CA GLU A 320 34.71 -15.29 6.00
C GLU A 320 33.30 -14.71 5.77
N LEU A 321 32.64 -15.16 4.68
CA LEU A 321 31.30 -14.69 4.32
C LEU A 321 30.28 -14.91 5.44
N ALA A 322 30.40 -16.00 6.20
CA ALA A 322 29.50 -16.28 7.31
C ALA A 322 29.53 -15.18 8.38
N GLN A 323 30.68 -14.53 8.61
CA GLN A 323 30.79 -13.41 9.54
C GLN A 323 30.07 -12.16 9.01
N ALA A 324 30.24 -11.83 7.73
CA ALA A 324 29.52 -10.72 7.11
C ALA A 324 28.00 -10.94 7.14
N ILE A 325 27.52 -12.16 6.90
CA ILE A 325 26.09 -12.49 6.98
C ILE A 325 25.55 -12.38 8.41
N ARG A 326 26.34 -12.77 9.42
CA ARG A 326 25.96 -12.54 10.83
C ARG A 326 25.88 -11.05 11.17
N HIS A 327 26.80 -10.24 10.64
CA HIS A 327 26.73 -8.78 10.81
C HIS A 327 25.50 -8.19 10.13
N TYR A 328 25.21 -8.59 8.89
CA TYR A 328 23.98 -8.20 8.17
C TYR A 328 22.72 -8.58 8.94
N ALA A 329 22.64 -9.78 9.53
CA ALA A 329 21.47 -10.19 10.31
C ALA A 329 21.23 -9.27 11.52
N ARG A 330 22.31 -8.75 12.15
CA ARG A 330 22.21 -7.74 13.22
C ARG A 330 21.71 -6.41 12.66
N LEU A 331 22.23 -5.94 11.52
CA LEU A 331 21.78 -4.73 10.85
C LEU A 331 20.28 -4.79 10.49
N GLU A 332 19.85 -5.91 9.89
CA GLU A 332 18.44 -6.15 9.52
C GLU A 332 17.54 -6.17 10.76
N ALA A 333 17.95 -6.84 11.85
CA ALA A 333 17.19 -6.85 13.10
C ALA A 333 17.06 -5.44 13.70
N THR A 334 18.15 -4.66 13.73
CA THR A 334 18.13 -3.27 14.19
C THR A 334 17.17 -2.42 13.37
N PHE A 335 17.17 -2.56 12.04
CA PHE A 335 16.24 -1.84 11.17
C PHE A 335 14.78 -2.19 11.47
N ILE A 336 14.45 -3.48 11.57
CA ILE A 336 13.10 -3.96 11.90
C ILE A 336 12.64 -3.43 13.26
N GLU A 337 13.49 -3.53 14.28
CA GLU A 337 13.17 -3.05 15.63
C GLU A 337 13.00 -1.52 15.66
N THR A 338 13.79 -0.79 14.87
CA THR A 338 13.65 0.66 14.69
C THR A 338 12.30 1.02 14.06
N CYS A 339 11.89 0.31 13.00
CA CYS A 339 10.57 0.49 12.38
C CYS A 339 9.40 0.15 13.32
N GLN A 340 9.59 -0.74 14.29
CA GLN A 340 8.60 -1.03 15.34
C GLN A 340 8.52 0.08 16.40
N GLN A 341 9.64 0.75 16.68
CA GLN A 341 9.72 1.84 17.68
C GLN A 341 9.28 3.21 17.12
N VAL A 342 9.34 3.42 15.81
CA VAL A 342 9.01 4.70 15.16
C VAL A 342 7.73 4.57 14.33
N HIS A 343 6.67 5.27 14.76
CA HIS A 343 5.32 5.09 14.22
C HIS A 343 5.20 5.29 12.70
N PHE A 344 5.78 6.37 12.16
CA PHE A 344 5.69 6.63 10.72
C PHE A 344 6.51 5.62 9.88
N LEU A 345 7.47 4.91 10.48
CA LEU A 345 8.24 3.86 9.80
C LEU A 345 7.60 2.47 9.90
N THR A 346 6.52 2.30 10.67
CA THR A 346 5.86 1.01 10.88
C THR A 346 5.33 0.41 9.56
N THR A 347 5.00 1.24 8.58
CA THR A 347 4.60 0.81 7.23
C THR A 347 5.66 -0.06 6.54
N HIS A 348 6.96 0.21 6.78
CA HIS A 348 8.07 -0.56 6.20
C HIS A 348 8.16 -2.01 6.74
N LEU A 349 7.45 -2.34 7.83
CA LEU A 349 7.32 -3.72 8.31
C LEU A 349 6.42 -4.58 7.41
N MET A 350 5.59 -3.95 6.57
CA MET A 350 4.74 -4.64 5.61
C MET A 350 5.50 -5.11 4.37
N ASP A 351 6.76 -4.69 4.18
CA ASP A 351 7.53 -5.05 3.00
C ASP A 351 7.62 -6.58 2.80
N GLY A 352 7.21 -7.03 1.62
CA GLY A 352 7.22 -8.44 1.22
C GLY A 352 6.05 -9.26 1.78
N GLN A 353 5.13 -8.65 2.54
CA GLN A 353 3.90 -9.31 2.96
C GLN A 353 2.95 -9.49 1.78
N GLU A 354 2.31 -10.66 1.70
CA GLU A 354 1.31 -10.96 0.67
C GLU A 354 0.02 -10.19 0.92
N VAL A 355 -0.48 -9.51 -0.12
CA VAL A 355 -1.79 -8.87 -0.12
C VAL A 355 -2.85 -9.93 -0.31
N ARG A 356 -3.66 -10.20 0.72
CA ARG A 356 -4.73 -11.20 0.69
C ARG A 356 -6.09 -10.52 0.42
N GLY A 357 -6.75 -10.90 -0.68
CA GLY A 357 -8.07 -10.43 -1.10
C GLY A 357 -8.56 -11.18 -2.35
N THR A 358 -9.79 -10.90 -2.84
CA THR A 358 -10.32 -11.45 -4.10
C THR A 358 -9.62 -10.80 -5.29
N LEU A 359 -8.38 -11.19 -5.56
CA LEU A 359 -7.65 -10.84 -6.76
C LEU A 359 -7.99 -11.87 -7.84
N LEU A 360 -8.57 -11.43 -8.96
CA LEU A 360 -9.08 -12.27 -10.06
C LEU A 360 -8.01 -13.12 -10.77
N LYS A 361 -6.72 -12.95 -10.49
CA LYS A 361 -5.62 -13.81 -10.97
C LYS A 361 -4.36 -13.61 -10.14
N ARG A 362 -3.65 -14.71 -9.81
CA ARG A 362 -2.22 -14.63 -9.47
C ARG A 362 -1.49 -14.28 -10.76
N GLY A 363 -0.74 -13.18 -10.79
CA GLY A 363 0.09 -12.87 -11.96
C GLY A 363 1.25 -13.86 -12.05
N THR A 364 1.58 -14.31 -13.25
CA THR A 364 2.83 -15.03 -13.52
C THR A 364 3.86 -14.04 -14.04
N VAL A 365 5.11 -14.21 -13.64
CA VAL A 365 6.24 -13.53 -14.27
C VAL A 365 6.91 -14.49 -15.23
N SER A 366 7.05 -14.04 -16.47
CA SER A 366 7.80 -14.76 -17.50
C SER A 366 9.29 -14.42 -17.38
N PRO A 367 10.18 -15.36 -17.73
CA PRO A 367 11.62 -15.10 -17.81
C PRO A 367 11.90 -13.85 -18.64
N PHE A 368 12.95 -13.13 -18.25
CA PHE A 368 13.39 -11.93 -18.95
C PHE A 368 13.66 -12.24 -20.42
N ASP A 369 12.99 -11.53 -21.34
CA ASP A 369 13.17 -11.66 -22.78
C ASP A 369 14.00 -10.46 -23.29
N PRO A 370 15.28 -10.67 -23.65
CA PRO A 370 16.14 -9.61 -24.18
C PRO A 370 15.57 -8.95 -25.45
N SER A 371 14.71 -9.66 -26.20
CA SER A 371 14.11 -9.19 -27.44
C SER A 371 12.80 -8.41 -27.24
N ARG A 372 12.26 -8.40 -26.02
CA ARG A 372 11.04 -7.69 -25.65
C ARG A 372 11.33 -6.88 -24.38
N PRO A 373 11.82 -5.64 -24.50
CA PRO A 373 12.00 -4.79 -23.33
C PRO A 373 10.64 -4.65 -22.64
N ASP A 374 10.61 -5.00 -21.35
CA ASP A 374 9.42 -4.79 -20.53
C ASP A 374 9.03 -3.31 -20.64
N ILE A 375 7.82 -3.06 -21.13
CA ILE A 375 7.21 -1.74 -21.03
C ILE A 375 6.96 -1.55 -19.53
N ILE A 376 7.92 -0.95 -18.83
CA ILE A 376 7.64 -0.29 -17.56
C ILE A 376 6.57 0.71 -17.94
N ALA A 377 5.34 0.46 -17.49
CA ALA A 377 4.26 1.41 -17.63
C ALA A 377 4.77 2.70 -16.97
N GLY A 378 5.20 3.65 -17.81
CA GLY A 378 5.45 5.00 -17.35
C GLY A 378 4.19 5.51 -16.66
N PRO A 379 4.29 6.59 -15.87
CA PRO A 379 3.10 7.26 -15.38
C PRO A 379 2.18 7.46 -16.59
N SER A 380 0.96 6.91 -16.51
CA SER A 380 -0.05 7.09 -17.55
C SER A 380 -0.05 8.57 -17.94
N PRO A 381 -0.12 8.91 -19.25
CA PRO A 381 -0.17 10.31 -19.65
C PRO A 381 -1.19 11.03 -18.78
N ARG A 382 -0.75 12.12 -18.13
CA ARG A 382 -1.59 12.82 -17.17
C ARG A 382 -2.93 13.15 -17.83
N PRO A 383 -4.06 12.94 -17.14
CA PRO A 383 -5.35 13.30 -17.69
C PRO A 383 -5.38 14.77 -18.12
N THR A 384 -6.15 15.08 -19.16
CA THR A 384 -6.31 16.47 -19.61
C THR A 384 -7.30 17.23 -18.74
N TYR A 385 -8.15 16.50 -18.01
CA TYR A 385 -9.26 17.03 -17.20
C TYR A 385 -10.20 17.94 -18.01
N SER A 386 -10.34 17.66 -19.31
CA SER A 386 -11.30 18.36 -20.16
C SER A 386 -12.72 17.94 -19.79
N ALA A 387 -13.70 18.81 -20.04
CA ALA A 387 -15.12 18.47 -19.78
C ALA A 387 -15.56 17.20 -20.53
N THR A 388 -15.08 16.99 -21.75
CA THR A 388 -15.36 15.78 -22.54
C THR A 388 -14.78 14.53 -21.90
N GLU A 389 -13.56 14.61 -21.35
CA GLU A 389 -12.92 13.49 -20.64
C GLU A 389 -13.65 13.18 -19.33
N MET A 390 -14.00 14.21 -18.55
CA MET A 390 -14.78 14.06 -17.32
C MET A 390 -16.17 13.46 -17.58
N GLN A 391 -16.84 13.87 -18.66
CA GLN A 391 -18.12 13.30 -19.07
C GLN A 391 -17.98 11.80 -19.41
N GLY A 392 -16.95 11.41 -20.16
CA GLY A 392 -16.72 10.01 -20.50
C GLY A 392 -16.40 9.12 -19.30
N GLU A 393 -15.69 9.62 -18.28
CA GLU A 393 -15.46 8.88 -17.03
C GLU A 393 -16.69 8.87 -16.12
N LEU A 394 -17.51 9.92 -16.13
CA LEU A 394 -18.79 9.95 -15.41
C LEU A 394 -19.76 8.90 -15.97
N GLU A 395 -19.84 8.73 -17.28
CA GLU A 395 -20.66 7.68 -17.91
C GLU A 395 -20.24 6.27 -17.50
N ARG A 396 -18.95 6.05 -17.19
CA ARG A 396 -18.42 4.76 -16.72
C ARG A 396 -18.65 4.50 -15.23
N TRP A 397 -19.11 5.48 -14.47
CA TRP A 397 -19.38 5.32 -13.05
C TRP A 397 -20.56 4.37 -12.80
N GLU A 398 -21.61 4.38 -13.63
CA GLU A 398 -22.81 3.51 -13.51
C GLU A 398 -23.26 3.31 -12.05
N ASP A 399 -23.47 4.41 -11.32
CA ASP A 399 -23.86 4.46 -9.90
C ASP A 399 -22.95 3.66 -8.94
N GLY A 400 -21.69 3.44 -9.33
CA GLY A 400 -20.70 2.71 -8.55
C GLY A 400 -20.75 1.19 -8.72
N THR A 401 -21.60 0.66 -9.60
CA THR A 401 -21.80 -0.79 -9.79
C THR A 401 -21.14 -1.34 -11.05
N GLY A 402 -20.74 -0.48 -11.97
CA GLY A 402 -20.08 -0.86 -13.22
C GLY A 402 -18.69 -1.46 -13.02
N LEU A 403 -18.27 -2.31 -13.97
CA LEU A 403 -16.93 -2.93 -14.00
C LEU A 403 -15.78 -1.89 -14.00
N PHE A 404 -16.07 -0.64 -14.38
CA PHE A 404 -15.12 0.45 -14.49
C PHE A 404 -15.26 1.52 -13.39
N ALA A 405 -16.21 1.36 -12.45
CA ALA A 405 -16.52 2.36 -11.43
C ALA A 405 -15.31 2.75 -10.58
N ALA A 406 -14.44 1.79 -10.21
CA ALA A 406 -13.23 2.06 -9.45
C ALA A 406 -12.26 2.99 -10.20
N LYS A 407 -12.13 2.81 -11.52
CA LYS A 407 -11.26 3.64 -12.36
C LYS A 407 -11.82 5.06 -12.51
N ALA A 408 -13.13 5.18 -12.70
CA ALA A 408 -13.80 6.48 -12.74
C ALA A 408 -13.64 7.23 -11.41
N LEU A 409 -13.78 6.52 -10.29
CA LEU A 409 -13.58 7.08 -8.95
C LEU A 409 -12.14 7.60 -8.75
N ASP A 410 -11.14 6.81 -9.12
CA ASP A 410 -9.73 7.24 -9.02
C ASP A 410 -9.43 8.44 -9.92
N TYR A 411 -10.03 8.48 -11.12
CA TYR A 411 -9.95 9.64 -12.01
C TYR A 411 -10.53 10.90 -11.35
N PHE A 412 -11.72 10.84 -10.75
CA PHE A 412 -12.33 12.02 -10.12
C PHE A 412 -11.58 12.47 -8.87
N ARG A 413 -11.05 11.55 -8.06
CA ARG A 413 -10.15 11.88 -6.93
C ARG A 413 -8.92 12.65 -7.39
N ASP A 414 -8.32 12.21 -8.49
CA ASP A 414 -7.19 12.87 -9.11
C ASP A 414 -7.59 14.23 -9.70
N ALA A 415 -8.74 14.31 -10.39
CA ALA A 415 -9.25 15.55 -10.96
C ALA A 415 -9.60 16.62 -9.91
N PHE A 416 -10.13 16.25 -8.74
CA PHE A 416 -10.35 17.21 -7.65
C PHE A 416 -9.04 17.73 -7.03
N SER A 417 -7.94 17.00 -7.20
CA SER A 417 -6.61 17.44 -6.77
C SER A 417 -5.92 18.32 -7.81
N HIS A 418 -6.00 17.93 -9.08
CA HIS A 418 -5.04 18.36 -10.09
C HIS A 418 -5.65 19.08 -11.30
N ALA A 419 -6.99 19.06 -11.46
CA ALA A 419 -7.62 19.83 -12.53
C ALA A 419 -7.30 21.34 -12.37
N PRO A 420 -7.30 22.10 -13.47
CA PRO A 420 -7.04 23.53 -13.43
C PRO A 420 -7.89 24.26 -12.37
N LEU A 421 -7.27 25.18 -11.64
CA LEU A 421 -7.98 26.04 -10.70
C LEU A 421 -8.97 26.94 -11.48
N ALA A 422 -10.24 26.92 -11.09
CA ALA A 422 -11.25 27.78 -11.68
C ALA A 422 -11.39 29.08 -10.87
N GLU A 423 -11.54 28.97 -9.56
CA GLU A 423 -11.66 30.10 -8.65
C GLU A 423 -11.19 29.75 -7.23
N THR A 424 -10.91 30.78 -6.42
CA THR A 424 -10.66 30.63 -4.99
C THR A 424 -11.81 31.27 -4.21
N ARG A 425 -12.42 30.52 -3.30
CA ARG A 425 -13.48 31.01 -2.42
C ARG A 425 -12.99 31.17 -1.00
N ILE A 426 -13.58 32.12 -0.28
CA ILE A 426 -13.26 32.38 1.13
C ILE A 426 -14.51 32.12 1.97
N CYS A 427 -14.47 31.05 2.75
CA CYS A 427 -15.50 30.74 3.74
C CYS A 427 -15.07 31.29 5.10
N THR A 428 -15.99 31.93 5.83
CA THR A 428 -15.68 32.52 7.13
C THR A 428 -16.26 31.67 8.25
N GLU A 429 -15.40 31.22 9.16
CA GLU A 429 -15.81 30.61 10.43
C GLU A 429 -15.83 31.67 11.53
N HIS A 430 -16.96 31.74 12.24
CA HIS A 430 -17.14 32.65 13.38
C HIS A 430 -16.83 31.93 14.70
N LEU A 431 -15.79 32.35 15.41
CA LEU A 431 -15.35 31.83 16.70
C LEU A 431 -15.55 32.91 17.77
N GLY A 432 -16.81 33.10 18.19
CA GLY A 432 -17.19 34.18 19.12
C GLY A 432 -16.95 35.56 18.49
N SER A 433 -16.04 36.35 19.06
CA SER A 433 -15.64 37.66 18.53
C SER A 433 -14.56 37.60 17.44
N SER A 434 -13.99 36.42 17.18
CA SER A 434 -12.93 36.21 16.18
C SER A 434 -13.46 35.56 14.90
N LYS A 435 -12.77 35.81 13.79
CA LYS A 435 -13.09 35.23 12.46
C LYS A 435 -11.89 34.45 11.95
N HIS A 436 -12.13 33.25 11.44
CA HIS A 436 -11.15 32.46 10.72
C HIS A 436 -11.58 32.33 9.26
N PHE A 437 -10.63 32.43 8.33
CA PHE A 437 -10.90 32.40 6.90
C PHE A 437 -10.34 31.12 6.30
N HIS A 438 -11.23 30.32 5.71
CA HIS A 438 -10.90 29.10 4.99
C HIS A 438 -10.84 29.43 3.49
N HIS A 439 -9.69 29.19 2.87
CA HIS A 439 -9.48 29.41 1.44
C HIS A 439 -9.69 28.10 0.69
N LEU A 440 -10.74 28.03 -0.13
CA LEU A 440 -11.12 26.84 -0.89
C LEU A 440 -10.70 26.99 -2.35
N GLU A 441 -9.99 26.00 -2.87
CA GLU A 441 -9.53 25.97 -4.26
C GLU A 441 -10.55 25.24 -5.16
N ILE A 442 -11.52 25.98 -5.68
CA ILE A 442 -12.55 25.41 -6.56
C ILE A 442 -11.95 25.23 -7.96
N ARG A 443 -11.74 23.97 -8.34
CA ARG A 443 -11.18 23.57 -9.65
C ARG A 443 -12.25 23.34 -10.70
N THR A 444 -11.86 23.25 -11.97
CA THR A 444 -12.79 22.98 -13.08
C THR A 444 -13.56 21.67 -12.92
N SER A 445 -12.97 20.67 -12.24
CA SER A 445 -13.63 19.40 -11.89
C SER A 445 -14.78 19.58 -10.89
N HIS A 446 -14.61 20.45 -9.90
CA HIS A 446 -15.67 20.80 -8.94
C HIS A 446 -16.84 21.49 -9.65
N MET A 447 -16.53 22.43 -10.55
CA MET A 447 -17.52 23.14 -11.36
C MET A 447 -18.27 22.19 -12.30
N PHE A 448 -17.55 21.26 -12.95
CA PHE A 448 -18.16 20.24 -13.79
C PHE A 448 -19.18 19.40 -13.03
N ILE A 449 -18.84 18.92 -11.82
CA ILE A 449 -19.76 18.13 -10.99
C ILE A 449 -20.96 18.95 -10.52
N ARG A 450 -20.75 20.22 -10.15
CA ARG A 450 -21.85 21.13 -9.80
C ARG A 450 -22.84 21.30 -10.96
N ASP A 451 -22.31 21.51 -12.17
CA ASP A 451 -23.11 21.74 -13.36
C ASP A 451 -23.84 20.44 -13.78
N ALA A 452 -23.19 19.28 -13.60
CA ALA A 452 -23.82 17.96 -13.76
C ALA A 452 -24.98 17.77 -12.77
N LEU A 453 -24.76 18.01 -11.46
CA LEU A 453 -25.80 17.94 -10.43
C LEU A 453 -26.99 18.87 -10.71
N THR A 454 -26.72 20.08 -11.22
CA THR A 454 -27.77 21.06 -11.53
C THR A 454 -28.61 20.64 -12.74
N SER A 455 -28.01 19.88 -13.66
CA SER A 455 -28.63 19.46 -14.92
C SER A 455 -29.30 18.08 -14.85
N CYS A 456 -29.04 17.30 -13.79
CA CYS A 456 -29.44 15.89 -13.72
C CYS A 456 -30.86 15.67 -13.18
N GLY A 457 -31.39 14.48 -13.49
CA GLY A 457 -32.60 13.92 -12.88
C GLY A 457 -32.40 13.47 -11.42
N VAL A 458 -33.46 12.97 -10.78
CA VAL A 458 -33.41 12.50 -9.38
C VAL A 458 -32.56 11.23 -9.21
N GLU A 459 -32.64 10.29 -10.16
CA GLU A 459 -31.85 9.05 -10.12
C GLU A 459 -30.34 9.33 -10.33
N GLU A 460 -30.02 10.18 -11.31
CA GLU A 460 -28.65 10.62 -11.60
C GLU A 460 -28.02 11.43 -10.44
N GLU A 461 -28.86 12.18 -9.69
CA GLU A 461 -28.44 12.95 -8.52
C GLU A 461 -27.84 12.03 -7.44
N GLU A 462 -28.49 10.90 -7.15
CA GLU A 462 -28.02 9.93 -6.17
C GLU A 462 -26.66 9.34 -6.57
N GLY A 463 -26.49 8.96 -7.85
CA GLY A 463 -25.23 8.46 -8.39
C GLY A 463 -24.08 9.45 -8.26
N LEU A 464 -24.33 10.72 -8.58
CA LEU A 464 -23.36 11.82 -8.47
C LEU A 464 -22.98 12.15 -7.02
N LEU A 465 -23.96 12.23 -6.13
CA LEU A 465 -23.72 12.47 -4.70
C LEU A 465 -22.98 11.29 -4.05
N THR A 466 -23.25 10.07 -4.51
CA THR A 466 -22.49 8.87 -4.12
C THR A 466 -21.04 8.97 -4.58
N LEU A 467 -20.77 9.35 -5.83
CA LEU A 467 -19.41 9.59 -6.34
C LEU A 467 -18.65 10.61 -5.47
N ILE A 468 -19.29 11.74 -5.16
CA ILE A 468 -18.74 12.80 -4.29
C ILE A 468 -18.40 12.23 -2.91
N SER A 469 -19.31 11.48 -2.30
CA SER A 469 -19.12 10.83 -1.00
C SER A 469 -17.94 9.86 -0.93
N TYR A 470 -17.49 9.30 -2.06
CA TYR A 470 -16.34 8.41 -2.14
C TYR A 470 -15.01 9.12 -2.41
N CYS A 471 -14.99 10.46 -2.45
CA CYS A 471 -13.82 11.30 -2.70
C CYS A 471 -13.40 12.12 -1.46
N PRO A 472 -12.84 11.50 -0.40
CA PRO A 472 -12.60 12.17 0.89
C PRO A 472 -11.44 13.18 0.89
N GLY A 473 -10.67 13.29 -0.20
CA GLY A 473 -9.46 14.13 -0.26
C GLY A 473 -9.73 15.63 -0.28
N PHE A 474 -10.92 16.08 -0.72
CA PHE A 474 -11.29 17.49 -0.87
C PHE A 474 -12.66 17.77 -0.23
N PRO A 475 -12.80 17.51 1.08
CA PRO A 475 -14.11 17.49 1.73
C PRO A 475 -14.76 18.88 1.79
N ALA A 476 -13.97 19.95 1.92
CA ALA A 476 -14.49 21.30 2.06
C ALA A 476 -14.99 21.87 0.72
N GLU A 477 -14.20 21.71 -0.35
CA GLU A 477 -14.52 22.14 -1.72
C GLU A 477 -15.76 21.40 -2.25
N LEU A 478 -15.84 20.08 -2.03
CA LEU A 478 -17.00 19.29 -2.42
C LEU A 478 -18.24 19.64 -1.58
N THR A 479 -18.06 20.00 -0.31
CA THR A 479 -19.17 20.50 0.53
C THR A 479 -19.72 21.81 -0.02
N GLU A 480 -18.86 22.75 -0.37
CA GLU A 480 -19.25 24.04 -0.96
C GLU A 480 -20.02 23.82 -2.27
N VAL A 481 -19.55 22.92 -3.15
CA VAL A 481 -20.25 22.54 -4.39
C VAL A 481 -21.65 21.98 -4.12
N MET A 482 -21.79 21.08 -3.14
CA MET A 482 -23.09 20.51 -2.77
C MET A 482 -24.03 21.57 -2.19
N THR A 483 -23.52 22.51 -1.39
CA THR A 483 -24.33 23.61 -0.86
C THR A 483 -24.78 24.58 -1.95
N ASP A 484 -23.90 24.93 -2.89
CA ASP A 484 -24.23 25.73 -4.07
C ASP A 484 -25.33 25.10 -4.90
N TYR A 485 -25.19 23.80 -5.18
CA TYR A 485 -26.19 23.02 -5.91
C TYR A 485 -27.55 23.08 -5.21
N HIS A 486 -27.60 22.85 -3.90
CA HIS A 486 -28.86 22.87 -3.16
C HIS A 486 -29.52 24.25 -3.20
N LEU A 487 -28.74 25.31 -2.97
CA LEU A 487 -29.23 26.69 -3.01
C LEU A 487 -29.71 27.11 -4.41
N THR A 488 -29.03 26.65 -5.46
CA THR A 488 -29.35 26.99 -6.85
C THR A 488 -30.54 26.20 -7.39
N SER A 489 -30.63 24.91 -7.04
CA SER A 489 -31.71 24.03 -7.51
C SER A 489 -33.05 24.35 -6.85
N GLY A 490 -33.04 24.86 -5.61
CA GLY A 490 -34.24 25.12 -4.81
C GLY A 490 -35.04 23.85 -4.47
N ARG A 491 -34.47 22.66 -4.71
CA ARG A 491 -35.10 21.37 -4.39
C ARG A 491 -34.98 21.10 -2.89
N PRO A 492 -35.97 20.42 -2.26
CA PRO A 492 -35.80 19.90 -0.91
C PRO A 492 -34.56 19.00 -0.81
N ALA A 493 -33.84 19.04 0.32
CA ALA A 493 -32.64 18.23 0.48
C ALA A 493 -32.97 16.73 0.41
N SER A 494 -32.36 16.03 -0.55
CA SER A 494 -32.51 14.60 -0.73
C SER A 494 -31.77 13.81 0.37
N PRO A 495 -32.18 12.57 0.68
CA PRO A 495 -31.43 11.71 1.61
C PRO A 495 -29.97 11.51 1.19
N ALA A 496 -29.70 11.36 -0.12
CA ALA A 496 -28.36 11.24 -0.67
C ALA A 496 -27.50 12.49 -0.41
N LEU A 497 -28.10 13.68 -0.50
CA LEU A 497 -27.41 14.94 -0.18
C LEU A 497 -27.08 15.02 1.30
N LEU A 498 -28.02 14.67 2.19
CA LEU A 498 -27.79 14.67 3.63
C LEU A 498 -26.68 13.68 4.02
N GLU A 499 -26.69 12.47 3.47
CA GLU A 499 -25.63 11.47 3.67
C GLU A 499 -24.26 11.99 3.19
N SER A 500 -24.22 12.62 2.01
CA SER A 500 -22.99 13.17 1.45
C SER A 500 -22.43 14.32 2.28
N LEU A 501 -23.30 15.21 2.79
CA LEU A 501 -22.94 16.24 3.75
C LEU A 501 -22.44 15.62 5.07
N GLY A 502 -23.06 14.56 5.58
CA GLY A 502 -22.59 13.85 6.77
C GLY A 502 -21.17 13.29 6.63
N ARG A 503 -20.83 12.82 5.41
CA ARG A 503 -19.53 12.24 5.06
C ARG A 503 -18.45 13.26 4.71
N LEU A 504 -18.80 14.49 4.33
CA LEU A 504 -17.81 15.45 3.84
C LEU A 504 -17.80 16.77 4.62
N ALA A 505 -18.96 17.28 5.00
CA ALA A 505 -19.08 18.61 5.58
C ALA A 505 -18.24 18.75 6.85
N PRO A 506 -17.39 19.78 6.95
CA PRO A 506 -16.75 20.13 8.20
C PRO A 506 -17.72 20.94 9.07
N TRP A 507 -17.55 20.86 10.38
CA TRP A 507 -18.45 21.55 11.32
C TRP A 507 -18.48 23.06 11.14
N TRP A 508 -17.38 23.67 10.70
CA TRP A 508 -17.31 25.12 10.50
C TRP A 508 -18.15 25.62 9.31
N HIS A 509 -18.60 24.73 8.42
CA HIS A 509 -19.35 25.10 7.22
C HIS A 509 -20.81 25.42 7.55
N GLU A 510 -21.13 26.71 7.67
CA GLU A 510 -22.45 27.16 8.13
C GLU A 510 -23.59 26.76 7.19
N ALA A 511 -23.44 26.98 5.87
CA ALA A 511 -24.49 26.65 4.90
C ALA A 511 -24.90 25.17 4.94
N ALA A 512 -23.93 24.25 4.94
CA ALA A 512 -24.18 22.81 5.08
C ALA A 512 -24.95 22.47 6.36
N ARG A 513 -24.58 23.05 7.50
CA ARG A 513 -25.32 22.84 8.76
C ARG A 513 -26.73 23.44 8.71
N THR A 514 -26.93 24.57 8.05
CA THR A 514 -28.25 25.19 7.88
C THR A 514 -29.17 24.28 7.08
N ILE A 515 -28.70 23.72 5.96
CA ILE A 515 -29.46 22.74 5.16
C ILE A 515 -29.93 21.58 6.03
N VAL A 516 -29.03 21.00 6.82
CA VAL A 516 -29.36 19.88 7.71
C VAL A 516 -30.36 20.31 8.79
N LYS A 517 -30.18 21.48 9.41
CA LYS A 517 -31.09 22.02 10.44
C LYS A 517 -32.48 22.33 9.90
N ASP A 518 -32.58 22.85 8.67
CA ASP A 518 -33.85 23.16 8.04
C ASP A 518 -34.67 21.88 7.82
N VAL A 519 -34.03 20.76 7.47
CA VAL A 519 -34.69 19.44 7.39
C VAL A 519 -35.18 18.96 8.76
N ILE A 520 -34.39 19.18 9.83
CA ILE A 520 -34.81 18.82 11.20
C ILE A 520 -36.11 19.55 11.58
N GLY A 521 -36.23 20.83 11.22
CA GLY A 521 -37.41 21.66 11.55
C GLY A 521 -38.61 21.52 10.60
N ALA A 522 -38.40 21.14 9.33
CA ALA A 522 -39.44 21.12 8.30
C ALA A 522 -40.07 19.74 8.06
N GLN A 523 -39.39 18.64 8.42
CA GLN A 523 -39.81 17.26 8.12
C GLN A 523 -40.05 16.44 9.39
N THR A 524 -40.84 15.36 9.27
CA THR A 524 -41.06 14.37 10.34
C THR A 524 -40.67 12.96 9.87
N GLY A 525 -40.45 12.03 10.81
CA GLY A 525 -40.08 10.66 10.49
C GLY A 525 -38.61 10.50 10.04
N ALA A 526 -38.36 9.57 9.12
CA ALA A 526 -37.01 9.07 8.81
C ALA A 526 -36.02 10.13 8.29
N GLN A 527 -36.46 11.11 7.50
CA GLN A 527 -35.57 12.17 7.01
C GLN A 527 -35.11 13.12 8.14
N SER A 528 -35.99 13.44 9.10
CA SER A 528 -35.62 14.24 10.28
C SER A 528 -34.63 13.46 11.16
N LEU A 529 -34.84 12.15 11.34
CA LEU A 529 -33.89 11.27 12.04
C LEU A 529 -32.53 11.21 11.33
N LEU A 530 -32.53 11.07 10.00
CA LEU A 530 -31.33 11.11 9.18
C LEU A 530 -30.58 12.43 9.37
N ALA A 531 -31.28 13.57 9.28
CA ALA A 531 -30.67 14.89 9.44
C ALA A 531 -30.03 15.06 10.84
N ARG A 532 -30.68 14.59 11.91
CA ARG A 532 -30.12 14.58 13.28
C ARG A 532 -28.85 13.72 13.36
N ALA A 533 -28.88 12.52 12.77
CA ALA A 533 -27.71 11.63 12.70
C ALA A 533 -26.56 12.23 11.89
N VAL A 534 -26.87 12.89 10.77
CA VAL A 534 -25.90 13.60 9.92
C VAL A 534 -25.24 14.74 10.70
N LEU A 535 -26.02 15.56 11.41
CA LEU A 535 -25.45 16.65 12.21
C LEU A 535 -24.52 16.13 13.31
N LEU A 536 -24.89 15.04 13.98
CA LEU A 536 -24.03 14.38 14.95
C LEU A 536 -22.76 13.80 14.29
N ARG A 537 -22.87 13.16 13.11
CA ARG A 537 -21.71 12.62 12.37
C ARG A 537 -20.71 13.72 11.99
N ILE A 538 -21.19 14.88 11.52
CA ILE A 538 -20.34 16.05 11.22
C ILE A 538 -19.58 16.48 12.49
N TYR A 539 -20.26 16.57 13.63
CA TYR A 539 -19.63 16.89 14.92
C TYR A 539 -18.54 15.86 15.30
N LEU A 540 -18.90 14.57 15.30
CA LEU A 540 -17.99 13.50 15.71
C LEU A 540 -16.75 13.41 14.82
N ARG A 541 -16.89 13.62 13.51
CA ARG A 541 -15.76 13.60 12.55
C ARG A 541 -14.83 14.81 12.72
N GLN A 542 -15.37 15.98 13.07
CA GLN A 542 -14.56 17.16 13.33
C GLN A 542 -13.83 17.09 14.67
N GLU A 543 -14.54 16.69 15.73
CA GLU A 543 -14.01 16.71 17.10
C GLU A 543 -13.25 15.44 17.48
N GLY A 544 -13.54 14.30 16.85
CA GLY A 544 -12.85 13.04 17.10
C GLY A 544 -11.32 13.14 16.95
N PRO A 545 -10.81 13.58 15.79
CA PRO A 545 -9.37 13.81 15.59
C PRO A 545 -8.78 14.83 16.57
N LYS A 546 -9.49 15.95 16.84
CA LYS A 546 -9.02 16.98 17.79
C LYS A 546 -8.86 16.40 19.19
N ARG A 547 -9.86 15.69 19.70
CA ARG A 547 -9.82 15.04 21.03
C ARG A 547 -8.77 13.93 21.10
N MET A 548 -8.58 13.16 20.02
CA MET A 548 -7.48 12.20 19.92
C MET A 548 -6.12 12.89 20.05
N ASN A 549 -5.96 14.04 19.41
CA ASN A 549 -4.74 14.85 19.40
C ASN A 549 -4.63 15.83 20.58
N ARG A 550 -5.53 15.76 21.57
CA ARG A 550 -5.59 16.66 22.74
C ARG A 550 -5.65 18.15 22.39
N GLN A 551 -6.27 18.47 21.26
CA GLN A 551 -6.52 19.85 20.84
C GLN A 551 -7.79 20.39 21.51
N PRO A 552 -7.91 21.72 21.69
CA PRO A 552 -9.13 22.33 22.23
C PRO A 552 -10.36 22.00 21.38
N SER A 553 -11.47 21.68 22.05
CA SER A 553 -12.78 21.52 21.41
C SER A 553 -13.31 22.90 21.01
N HIS A 554 -13.96 23.00 19.85
CA HIS A 554 -14.52 24.26 19.38
C HIS A 554 -16.05 24.36 19.56
N PRO A 555 -16.85 23.32 19.26
CA PRO A 555 -18.24 23.24 19.71
C PRO A 555 -18.35 22.55 21.07
N GLU A 556 -19.15 23.12 21.97
CA GLU A 556 -19.48 22.48 23.24
C GLU A 556 -20.59 21.42 23.04
N TRP A 557 -20.41 20.25 23.65
CA TRP A 557 -21.39 19.15 23.55
C TRP A 557 -22.84 19.55 23.90
N PRO A 558 -23.12 20.37 24.94
CA PRO A 558 -24.48 20.79 25.26
C PRO A 558 -25.21 21.50 24.11
N GLU A 559 -24.52 22.30 23.31
CA GLU A 559 -25.12 23.00 22.16
C GLU A 559 -25.52 22.00 21.07
N VAL A 560 -24.62 21.06 20.75
CA VAL A 560 -24.87 20.02 19.75
C VAL A 560 -25.98 19.08 20.21
N LYS A 561 -25.96 18.68 21.48
CA LYS A 561 -26.99 17.86 22.11
C LYS A 561 -28.37 18.52 21.99
N ALA A 562 -28.47 19.81 22.30
CA ALA A 562 -29.73 20.55 22.14
C ALA A 562 -30.22 20.53 20.68
N LEU A 563 -29.32 20.76 19.72
CA LEU A 563 -29.68 20.75 18.29
C LEU A 563 -30.23 19.38 17.82
N ILE A 564 -29.65 18.27 18.29
CA ILE A 564 -30.05 16.93 17.84
C ILE A 564 -31.18 16.32 18.67
N LEU A 565 -31.47 16.82 19.88
CA LEU A 565 -32.52 16.28 20.77
C LEU A 565 -33.76 17.16 20.92
N ASN A 566 -33.70 18.45 20.57
CA ASN A 566 -34.88 19.33 20.69
C ASN A 566 -36.01 18.90 19.76
N ASP A 567 -37.25 19.11 20.21
CA ASP A 567 -38.49 18.91 19.45
C ASP A 567 -38.69 17.48 18.90
N ILE A 568 -38.07 16.47 19.53
CA ILE A 568 -38.37 15.08 19.21
C ILE A 568 -39.74 14.72 19.80
N SER A 569 -40.63 14.21 18.95
CA SER A 569 -41.95 13.76 19.38
C SER A 569 -41.84 12.52 20.28
N ALA A 570 -42.73 12.38 21.28
CA ALA A 570 -42.77 11.21 22.16
C ALA A 570 -42.88 9.85 21.43
N PRO A 571 -43.53 9.73 20.26
CA PRO A 571 -43.48 8.51 19.44
C PRO A 571 -42.10 8.19 18.84
N ASP A 572 -41.28 9.21 18.57
CA ASP A 572 -40.03 9.10 17.82
C ASP A 572 -38.78 9.00 18.73
N ASP A 573 -38.93 9.35 20.01
CA ASP A 573 -37.83 9.49 20.98
C ASP A 573 -36.90 8.27 21.07
N LEU A 574 -37.45 7.07 21.21
CA LEU A 574 -36.66 5.85 21.32
C LEU A 574 -35.87 5.56 20.04
N ALA A 575 -36.49 5.72 18.87
CA ALA A 575 -35.82 5.48 17.59
C ALA A 575 -34.74 6.55 17.33
N ALA A 576 -35.04 7.80 17.63
CA ALA A 576 -34.08 8.90 17.52
C ALA A 576 -32.86 8.67 18.43
N LEU A 577 -33.08 8.32 19.69
CA LEU A 577 -32.00 8.07 20.64
C LEU A 577 -31.14 6.87 20.21
N ILE A 578 -31.73 5.79 19.70
CA ILE A 578 -30.99 4.64 19.18
C ILE A 578 -30.16 5.01 17.94
N VAL A 579 -30.76 5.73 16.98
CA VAL A 579 -30.05 6.22 15.78
C VAL A 579 -28.85 7.09 16.19
N LEU A 580 -29.07 8.06 17.08
CA LEU A 580 -28.01 8.95 17.56
C LEU A 580 -26.92 8.22 18.34
N ALA A 581 -27.28 7.29 19.23
CA ALA A 581 -26.30 6.48 19.95
C ALA A 581 -25.49 5.59 18.99
N SER A 582 -26.14 4.98 17.99
CA SER A 582 -25.46 4.15 16.98
C SER A 582 -24.48 4.96 16.12
N ALA A 583 -24.73 6.25 15.87
CA ALA A 583 -23.83 7.09 15.09
C ALA A 583 -22.42 7.22 15.70
N PHE A 584 -22.23 6.94 17.01
CA PHE A 584 -20.91 6.89 17.65
C PHE A 584 -20.06 5.69 17.24
N ILE A 585 -20.70 4.60 16.80
CA ILE A 585 -20.03 3.36 16.40
C ILE A 585 -19.98 3.17 14.88
N GLY A 586 -20.47 4.16 14.12
CA GLY A 586 -20.52 4.12 12.67
C GLY A 586 -19.17 3.95 12.00
N LYS A 587 -19.17 3.62 10.70
CA LYS A 587 -17.96 3.30 9.95
C LYS A 587 -16.88 4.39 10.04
N ASP A 588 -17.25 5.66 9.99
CA ASP A 588 -16.30 6.78 9.94
C ASP A 588 -16.05 7.45 11.29
N THR A 589 -16.82 7.09 12.32
CA THR A 589 -16.81 7.72 13.66
C THR A 589 -16.40 6.77 14.77
N GLY A 590 -16.56 5.45 14.59
CA GLY A 590 -16.34 4.41 15.59
C GLY A 590 -14.93 4.36 16.17
N SER A 591 -13.91 4.80 15.41
CA SER A 591 -12.53 4.92 15.92
C SER A 591 -12.39 5.93 17.07
N PHE A 592 -13.33 6.87 17.19
CA PHE A 592 -13.30 7.95 18.17
C PHE A 592 -14.14 7.68 19.42
N VAL A 593 -14.95 6.61 19.45
CA VAL A 593 -15.95 6.38 20.52
C VAL A 593 -15.38 6.49 21.94
N GLN A 594 -14.16 6.00 22.17
CA GLN A 594 -13.49 6.07 23.48
C GLN A 594 -13.22 7.51 23.94
N LYS A 595 -13.06 8.46 23.02
CA LYS A 595 -12.88 9.89 23.31
C LYS A 595 -14.19 10.64 23.58
N PHE A 596 -15.31 9.99 23.33
CA PHE A 596 -16.66 10.49 23.62
C PHE A 596 -17.40 9.57 24.60
N LYS A 597 -16.67 8.83 25.45
CA LYS A 597 -17.27 7.80 26.31
C LYS A 597 -18.38 8.37 27.20
N SER A 598 -18.21 9.58 27.73
CA SER A 598 -19.22 10.27 28.55
C SER A 598 -20.49 10.58 27.76
N GLU A 599 -20.35 11.17 26.57
CA GLU A 599 -21.46 11.58 25.70
C GLU A 599 -22.19 10.36 25.13
N TYR A 600 -21.44 9.31 24.78
CA TYR A 600 -21.99 8.04 24.37
C TYR A 600 -22.79 7.37 25.49
N GLN A 601 -22.21 7.31 26.70
CA GLN A 601 -22.90 6.73 27.86
C GLN A 601 -24.16 7.52 28.21
N GLU A 602 -24.12 8.85 28.14
CA GLU A 602 -25.28 9.70 28.36
C GLU A 602 -26.44 9.39 27.41
N LEU A 603 -26.16 9.16 26.12
CA LEU A 603 -27.18 8.73 25.16
C LEU A 603 -27.66 7.29 25.41
N VAL A 604 -26.76 6.37 25.76
CA VAL A 604 -27.13 4.99 26.11
C VAL A 604 -28.06 4.95 27.33
N ASP A 605 -27.76 5.75 28.36
CA ASP A 605 -28.58 5.86 29.55
C ASP A 605 -29.96 6.43 29.20
N ALA A 606 -30.02 7.46 28.34
CA ALA A 606 -31.28 7.99 27.83
C ALA A 606 -32.08 6.96 27.02
N VAL A 607 -31.42 6.16 26.16
CA VAL A 607 -32.07 5.04 25.44
C VAL A 607 -32.69 4.07 26.43
N LEU A 608 -31.95 3.68 27.48
CA LEU A 608 -32.43 2.72 28.49
C LEU A 608 -33.64 3.26 29.25
N ASP A 609 -33.58 4.51 29.70
CA ASP A 609 -34.68 5.13 30.44
C ASP A 609 -35.94 5.24 29.57
N THR A 610 -35.81 5.71 28.33
CA THR A 610 -36.92 5.76 27.38
C THR A 610 -37.44 4.37 27.03
N ALA A 611 -36.56 3.38 26.81
CA ALA A 611 -36.96 2.01 26.53
C ALA A 611 -37.75 1.41 27.71
N ARG A 612 -37.32 1.63 28.95
CA ARG A 612 -38.01 1.16 30.16
C ARG A 612 -39.37 1.84 30.33
N GLU A 613 -39.46 3.13 30.05
CA GLU A 613 -40.74 3.87 30.08
C GLU A 613 -41.71 3.33 29.02
N ARG A 614 -41.26 3.18 27.78
CA ARG A 614 -42.09 2.75 26.65
C ARG A 614 -42.46 1.27 26.74
N LEU A 615 -41.58 0.42 27.26
CA LEU A 615 -41.77 -1.03 27.36
C LEU A 615 -42.23 -1.50 28.74
N ALA A 616 -42.60 -0.57 29.64
CA ALA A 616 -42.98 -0.85 31.01
C ALA A 616 -43.99 -2.01 31.12
N GLY A 617 -43.66 -3.02 31.93
CA GLY A 617 -44.48 -4.23 32.12
C GLY A 617 -44.29 -5.34 31.07
N THR A 618 -43.47 -5.13 30.04
CA THR A 618 -43.12 -6.17 29.03
C THR A 618 -41.63 -6.57 29.04
N LEU A 619 -40.77 -5.74 29.64
CA LEU A 619 -39.35 -6.01 29.81
C LEU A 619 -39.12 -6.76 31.13
N ASP A 620 -38.78 -8.05 31.06
CA ASP A 620 -38.36 -8.81 32.25
C ASP A 620 -36.93 -8.44 32.69
N PRO A 621 -36.51 -8.74 33.94
CA PRO A 621 -35.19 -8.35 34.43
C PRO A 621 -34.01 -8.94 33.64
N SER A 622 -34.17 -10.11 33.04
CA SER A 622 -33.11 -10.73 32.21
C SER A 622 -32.97 -9.99 30.89
N ARG A 623 -34.08 -9.59 30.27
CA ARG A 623 -34.09 -8.80 29.04
C ARG A 623 -33.62 -7.37 29.27
N ASP A 624 -33.96 -6.75 30.40
CA ASP A 624 -33.43 -5.42 30.78
C ASP A 624 -31.90 -5.46 30.92
N ALA A 625 -31.39 -6.44 31.66
CA ALA A 625 -29.96 -6.63 31.83
C ALA A 625 -29.26 -6.89 30.48
N ASN A 626 -29.88 -7.70 29.61
CA ASN A 626 -29.36 -7.96 28.28
C ASN A 626 -29.36 -6.69 27.41
N LEU A 627 -30.46 -5.94 27.37
CA LEU A 627 -30.55 -4.68 26.61
C LEU A 627 -29.49 -3.68 27.06
N CYS A 628 -29.29 -3.54 28.37
CA CYS A 628 -28.22 -2.72 28.94
C CYS A 628 -26.83 -3.16 28.44
N HIS A 629 -26.54 -4.46 28.50
CA HIS A 629 -25.27 -5.01 28.01
C HIS A 629 -25.07 -4.74 26.51
N LEU A 630 -26.11 -4.95 25.69
CA LEU A 630 -26.06 -4.76 24.24
C LEU A 630 -25.79 -3.28 23.88
N LEU A 631 -26.47 -2.34 24.52
CA LEU A 631 -26.27 -0.92 24.25
C LEU A 631 -24.88 -0.44 24.70
N ILE A 632 -24.40 -0.88 25.88
CA ILE A 632 -23.04 -0.53 26.35
C ILE A 632 -21.97 -1.10 25.43
N SER A 633 -22.16 -2.32 24.91
CA SER A 633 -21.22 -2.97 23.99
C SER A 633 -21.34 -2.51 22.54
N GLY A 634 -22.31 -1.63 22.22
CA GLY A 634 -22.52 -1.10 20.87
C GLY A 634 -23.15 -2.11 19.92
N GLN A 635 -23.88 -3.11 20.42
CA GLN A 635 -24.56 -4.13 19.61
C GLN A 635 -26.00 -3.68 19.31
N PHE A 636 -26.15 -2.61 18.52
CA PHE A 636 -27.44 -1.96 18.29
C PHE A 636 -28.43 -2.80 17.48
N ALA A 637 -28.01 -3.64 16.54
CA ALA A 637 -28.93 -4.53 15.82
C ALA A 637 -29.57 -5.53 16.79
N GLN A 638 -28.76 -6.12 17.68
CA GLN A 638 -29.26 -7.01 18.72
C GLN A 638 -30.14 -6.28 19.74
N ALA A 639 -29.78 -5.04 20.12
CA ALA A 639 -30.59 -4.21 21.01
C ALA A 639 -31.97 -3.92 20.41
N VAL A 640 -32.01 -3.54 19.12
CA VAL A 640 -33.26 -3.29 18.38
C VAL A 640 -34.09 -4.57 18.26
N GLN A 641 -33.47 -5.71 17.96
CA GLN A 641 -34.15 -7.00 17.96
C GLN A 641 -34.74 -7.35 19.34
N CYS A 642 -33.98 -7.11 20.43
CA CYS A 642 -34.45 -7.30 21.81
C CYS A 642 -35.71 -6.46 22.08
N ILE A 643 -35.73 -5.19 21.68
CA ILE A 643 -36.87 -4.28 21.84
C ILE A 643 -38.09 -4.73 21.02
N ILE A 644 -37.88 -5.13 19.76
CA ILE A 644 -38.97 -5.49 18.84
C ILE A 644 -39.63 -6.82 19.22
N THR A 645 -38.86 -7.76 19.75
CA THR A 645 -39.33 -9.10 20.15
C THR A 645 -40.02 -9.10 21.52
N THR A 646 -39.91 -8.03 22.31
CA THR A 646 -40.70 -7.85 23.54
C THR A 646 -42.19 -7.61 23.33
N GLY A 647 -42.65 -7.46 22.08
CA GLY A 647 -44.09 -7.35 21.76
C GLY A 647 -44.76 -6.10 22.36
N PRO A 648 -44.22 -4.89 22.12
CA PRO A 648 -44.76 -3.66 22.69
C PRO A 648 -46.25 -3.45 22.36
N LYS A 649 -47.05 -2.99 23.34
CA LYS A 649 -48.48 -2.67 23.17
C LYS A 649 -48.72 -1.16 23.31
N GLY A 650 -49.79 -0.64 22.70
CA GLY A 650 -50.17 0.77 22.79
C GLY A 650 -49.18 1.71 22.08
N HIS A 651 -48.83 2.84 22.69
CA HIS A 651 -47.89 3.83 22.12
C HIS A 651 -46.51 3.22 21.79
N ALA A 652 -46.11 2.15 22.48
CA ALA A 652 -44.85 1.44 22.22
C ALA A 652 -44.83 0.65 20.90
N ALA A 653 -46.01 0.31 20.34
CA ALA A 653 -46.09 -0.33 19.03
C ALA A 653 -45.68 0.64 17.88
N ALA A 654 -45.89 1.94 18.06
CA ALA A 654 -45.42 2.97 17.13
C ALA A 654 -43.88 3.01 17.09
N SER A 655 -43.23 2.93 18.26
CA SER A 655 -41.77 2.90 18.37
C SER A 655 -41.16 1.67 17.66
N LYS A 656 -41.84 0.51 17.68
CA LYS A 656 -41.41 -0.69 16.93
C LYS A 656 -41.35 -0.45 15.42
N ASN A 657 -42.42 0.09 14.83
CA ASN A 657 -42.47 0.32 13.38
C ASN A 657 -41.43 1.36 12.94
N LEU A 658 -41.24 2.41 13.74
CA LEU A 658 -40.24 3.42 13.46
C LEU A 658 -38.81 2.90 13.59
N LEU A 659 -38.52 2.04 14.58
CA LEU A 659 -37.23 1.36 14.71
C LEU A 659 -36.93 0.46 13.52
N LEU A 660 -37.92 -0.34 13.09
CA LEU A 660 -37.78 -1.16 11.89
C LEU A 660 -37.54 -0.30 10.65
N HIS A 661 -38.30 0.79 10.50
CA HIS A 661 -38.13 1.70 9.37
C HIS A 661 -36.76 2.38 9.40
N ALA A 662 -36.30 2.88 10.55
CA ALA A 662 -34.97 3.46 10.72
C ALA A 662 -33.85 2.45 10.40
N PHE A 663 -34.02 1.19 10.83
CA PHE A 663 -33.11 0.10 10.45
C PHE A 663 -33.13 -0.18 8.94
N GLY A 664 -34.30 -0.25 8.32
CA GLY A 664 -34.47 -0.53 6.89
C GLY A 664 -33.89 0.55 5.99
N HIS A 665 -33.91 1.81 6.44
CA HIS A 665 -33.24 2.94 5.77
C HIS A 665 -31.74 3.06 6.11
N GLY A 666 -31.19 2.11 6.87
CA GLY A 666 -29.77 2.10 7.23
C GLY A 666 -29.35 3.21 8.21
N LEU A 667 -30.30 3.83 8.93
CA LEU A 667 -30.01 4.91 9.89
C LEU A 667 -29.40 4.40 11.20
N ILE A 668 -29.60 3.11 11.50
CA ILE A 668 -29.03 2.46 12.68
C ILE A 668 -27.72 1.80 12.26
N GLU A 669 -26.61 2.38 12.70
CA GLU A 669 -25.28 1.82 12.46
C GLU A 669 -25.14 0.50 13.22
N THR A 670 -24.69 -0.54 12.52
CA THR A 670 -24.45 -1.85 13.12
C THR A 670 -22.95 -2.04 13.30
N GLY A 671 -22.55 -2.60 14.44
CA GLY A 671 -21.16 -2.83 14.78
C GLY A 671 -20.49 -3.79 13.79
N ARG A 672 -19.17 -3.64 13.62
CA ARG A 672 -18.37 -4.43 12.67
C ARG A 672 -18.16 -5.89 13.07
N SER A 673 -18.85 -6.37 14.11
CA SER A 673 -18.68 -7.73 14.62
C SER A 673 -19.56 -8.72 13.86
N ALA A 674 -19.04 -9.91 13.57
CA ALA A 674 -19.86 -10.98 12.98
C ALA A 674 -21.05 -11.37 13.88
N ALA A 675 -20.96 -11.08 15.19
CA ALA A 675 -21.97 -11.41 16.19
C ALA A 675 -23.33 -10.72 15.94
N GLU A 676 -23.38 -9.57 15.29
CA GLU A 676 -24.66 -8.88 15.01
C GLU A 676 -25.35 -9.37 13.74
N GLY A 677 -24.65 -10.10 12.87
CA GLY A 677 -25.19 -10.59 11.59
C GLY A 677 -26.52 -11.36 11.71
N PRO A 678 -26.68 -12.27 12.70
CA PRO A 678 -27.96 -12.95 12.91
C PRO A 678 -29.10 -12.00 13.24
N ALA A 679 -28.86 -10.99 14.08
CA ALA A 679 -29.87 -10.00 14.43
C ALA A 679 -30.25 -9.12 13.21
N VAL A 680 -29.25 -8.74 12.40
CA VAL A 680 -29.48 -8.03 11.14
C VAL A 680 -30.37 -8.85 10.20
N ALA A 681 -30.08 -10.14 10.04
CA ALA A 681 -30.88 -11.03 9.20
C ALA A 681 -32.35 -11.11 9.68
N GLU A 682 -32.58 -11.23 10.99
CA GLU A 682 -33.94 -11.27 11.56
C GLU A 682 -34.69 -9.94 11.42
N LEU A 683 -34.00 -8.81 11.58
CA LEU A 683 -34.60 -7.49 11.38
C LEU A 683 -34.98 -7.25 9.91
N LEU A 684 -34.16 -7.71 8.96
CA LEU A 684 -34.49 -7.68 7.53
C LEU A 684 -35.72 -8.55 7.21
N LEU A 685 -35.86 -9.72 7.86
CA LEU A 685 -37.08 -10.54 7.73
C LEU A 685 -38.31 -9.84 8.30
N ALA A 686 -38.17 -9.14 9.43
CA ALA A 686 -39.25 -8.35 10.01
C ALA A 686 -39.68 -7.18 9.10
N LEU A 687 -38.82 -6.75 8.17
CA LEU A 687 -39.10 -5.77 7.11
C LEU A 687 -39.58 -6.41 5.79
N ASP A 688 -39.78 -7.73 5.75
CA ASP A 688 -40.08 -8.51 4.54
C ASP A 688 -38.98 -8.44 3.44
N ALA A 689 -37.77 -8.02 3.80
CA ALA A 689 -36.60 -7.95 2.90
C ALA A 689 -35.87 -9.32 2.84
N ARG A 690 -36.58 -10.34 2.34
CA ARG A 690 -36.12 -11.75 2.37
C ARG A 690 -34.81 -11.98 1.62
N GLU A 691 -34.64 -11.40 0.44
CA GLU A 691 -33.41 -11.54 -0.35
C GLU A 691 -32.19 -10.95 0.37
N ALA A 692 -32.34 -9.75 0.95
CA ALA A 692 -31.28 -9.11 1.73
C ALA A 692 -30.90 -9.95 2.97
N SER A 693 -31.91 -10.51 3.67
CA SER A 693 -31.68 -11.41 4.80
C SER A 693 -30.91 -12.68 4.40
N LEU A 694 -31.28 -13.29 3.27
CA LEU A 694 -30.56 -14.46 2.71
C LEU A 694 -29.11 -14.11 2.38
N GLY A 695 -28.86 -12.94 1.77
CA GLY A 695 -27.50 -12.47 1.48
C GLY A 695 -26.63 -12.34 2.74
N VAL A 696 -27.20 -11.85 3.84
CA VAL A 696 -26.51 -11.78 5.15
C VAL A 696 -26.21 -13.19 5.69
N LEU A 697 -27.20 -14.09 5.68
CA LEU A 697 -27.03 -15.46 6.17
C LEU A 697 -26.02 -16.28 5.34
N GLU A 698 -26.02 -16.13 4.02
CA GLU A 698 -25.02 -16.76 3.15
C GLU A 698 -23.60 -16.26 3.43
N SER A 699 -23.45 -14.95 3.69
CA SER A 699 -22.18 -14.37 4.11
C SER A 699 -21.72 -14.93 5.46
N LEU A 700 -22.63 -15.09 6.42
CA LEU A 700 -22.33 -15.71 7.72
C LEU A 700 -21.93 -17.18 7.59
N CYS A 701 -22.63 -17.97 6.77
CA CYS A 701 -22.26 -19.37 6.50
C CYS A 701 -20.84 -19.50 5.94
N LYS A 702 -20.40 -18.55 5.09
CA LYS A 702 -19.04 -18.52 4.54
C LYS A 702 -17.99 -18.13 5.58
N ARG A 703 -18.32 -17.22 6.50
CA ARG A 703 -17.41 -16.71 7.54
C ARG A 703 -17.25 -17.69 8.71
N GLU A 704 -18.32 -18.37 9.09
CA GLU A 704 -18.39 -19.30 10.22
C GLU A 704 -18.96 -20.66 9.75
N PRO A 705 -18.23 -21.41 8.91
CA PRO A 705 -18.74 -22.65 8.29
C PRO A 705 -19.01 -23.78 9.29
N GLY A 706 -18.56 -23.66 10.54
CA GLY A 706 -18.82 -24.63 11.61
C GLY A 706 -20.11 -24.38 12.40
N ASN A 707 -20.79 -23.25 12.19
CA ASN A 707 -22.02 -22.92 12.91
C ASN A 707 -23.25 -23.39 12.12
N VAL A 708 -23.92 -24.43 12.62
CA VAL A 708 -25.08 -25.04 11.96
C VAL A 708 -26.35 -24.18 12.00
N GLU A 709 -26.43 -23.21 12.91
CA GLU A 709 -27.64 -22.38 13.06
C GLU A 709 -27.91 -21.47 11.86
N TYR A 710 -26.87 -20.94 11.22
CA TYR A 710 -27.01 -20.08 10.05
C TYR A 710 -27.56 -20.82 8.82
N PRO A 711 -27.01 -21.97 8.40
CA PRO A 711 -27.57 -22.70 7.28
C PRO A 711 -28.96 -23.29 7.60
N LEU A 712 -29.25 -23.67 8.86
CA LEU A 712 -30.61 -24.05 9.28
C LEU A 712 -31.58 -22.90 9.09
N ARG A 713 -31.24 -21.71 9.57
CA ARG A 713 -32.10 -20.53 9.45
C ARG A 713 -32.30 -20.10 7.99
N LEU A 714 -31.25 -20.19 7.17
CA LEU A 714 -31.32 -19.95 5.74
C LEU A 714 -32.36 -20.86 5.08
N VAL A 715 -32.31 -22.16 5.36
CA VAL A 715 -33.29 -23.14 4.83
C VAL A 715 -34.71 -22.78 5.25
N GLU A 716 -34.93 -22.45 6.53
CA GLU A 716 -36.27 -22.09 7.04
C GLU A 716 -36.90 -20.91 6.28
N ILE A 717 -36.07 -19.95 5.84
CA ILE A 717 -36.51 -18.79 5.05
C ILE A 717 -36.75 -19.20 3.60
N VAL A 718 -35.80 -19.91 2.98
CA VAL A 718 -35.89 -20.33 1.57
C VAL A 718 -37.11 -21.21 1.31
N VAL A 719 -37.46 -22.11 2.23
CA VAL A 719 -38.64 -22.98 2.13
C VAL A 719 -39.95 -22.19 2.06
N ALA A 720 -39.98 -20.97 2.60
CA ALA A 720 -41.14 -20.09 2.54
C ALA A 720 -41.21 -19.24 1.25
N ILE A 721 -40.24 -19.39 0.32
CA ILE A 721 -40.17 -18.62 -0.94
C ILE A 721 -40.65 -19.50 -2.10
N ASN A 722 -41.68 -19.04 -2.80
CA ASN A 722 -42.22 -19.71 -3.99
C ASN A 722 -41.13 -19.84 -5.08
N GLY A 723 -40.98 -21.04 -5.64
CA GLY A 723 -40.01 -21.32 -6.71
C GLY A 723 -38.61 -21.74 -6.25
N MET A 724 -38.33 -21.75 -4.94
CA MET A 724 -37.02 -22.12 -4.38
C MET A 724 -36.95 -23.55 -3.82
N ALA A 725 -37.96 -24.39 -4.07
CA ALA A 725 -38.07 -25.71 -3.45
C ALA A 725 -36.86 -26.63 -3.73
N GLU A 726 -36.35 -26.61 -4.97
CA GLU A 726 -35.19 -27.43 -5.34
C GLU A 726 -33.90 -26.93 -4.67
N TYR A 727 -33.72 -25.60 -4.61
CA TYR A 727 -32.60 -25.00 -3.89
C TYR A 727 -32.63 -25.34 -2.39
N ALA A 728 -33.82 -25.31 -1.78
CA ALA A 728 -34.00 -25.70 -0.38
C ALA A 728 -33.63 -27.17 -0.15
N ARG A 729 -34.08 -28.10 -1.00
CA ARG A 729 -33.75 -29.54 -0.88
C ARG A 729 -32.24 -29.78 -0.96
N ILE A 730 -31.55 -29.13 -1.91
CA ILE A 730 -30.09 -29.21 -2.04
C ILE A 730 -29.41 -28.73 -0.76
N LYS A 731 -29.85 -27.60 -0.19
CA LYS A 731 -29.28 -27.06 1.06
C LYS A 731 -29.55 -27.96 2.27
N ILE A 732 -30.74 -28.55 2.38
CA ILE A 732 -31.08 -29.50 3.45
C ILE A 732 -30.15 -30.71 3.41
N GLN A 733 -29.98 -31.31 2.23
CA GLN A 733 -29.05 -32.43 2.06
C GLN A 733 -27.62 -32.03 2.41
N HIS A 734 -27.17 -30.86 1.93
CA HIS A 734 -25.84 -30.34 2.23
C HIS A 734 -25.58 -30.17 3.73
N ILE A 735 -26.57 -29.70 4.49
CA ILE A 735 -26.45 -29.55 5.95
C ILE A 735 -26.28 -30.92 6.62
N ARG A 736 -27.07 -31.93 6.24
CA ARG A 736 -26.95 -33.30 6.79
C ARG A 736 -25.61 -33.97 6.45
N GLU A 737 -25.04 -33.65 5.29
CA GLU A 737 -23.74 -34.19 4.86
C GLU A 737 -22.56 -33.51 5.58
N GLN A 738 -22.68 -32.22 5.91
CA GLN A 738 -21.58 -31.43 6.44
C GLN A 738 -21.54 -31.33 7.97
N PHE A 739 -22.68 -31.44 8.65
CA PHE A 739 -22.78 -31.20 10.09
C PHE A 739 -23.22 -32.46 10.85
N ASN A 740 -22.67 -32.65 12.05
CA ASN A 740 -23.18 -33.64 12.98
C ASN A 740 -24.37 -33.05 13.73
N LEU A 741 -25.60 -33.40 13.30
CA LEU A 741 -26.82 -32.77 13.77
C LEU A 741 -27.33 -33.40 15.07
N GLU A 742 -27.67 -32.54 16.03
CA GLU A 742 -28.43 -32.96 17.21
C GLU A 742 -29.91 -33.18 16.84
N ALA A 743 -30.63 -33.93 17.68
CA ALA A 743 -32.03 -34.29 17.42
C ALA A 743 -32.94 -33.08 17.15
N ALA A 744 -32.70 -31.95 17.83
CA ALA A 744 -33.46 -30.72 17.63
C ALA A 744 -33.20 -30.07 16.26
N SER A 745 -31.95 -30.08 15.78
CA SER A 745 -31.59 -29.56 14.45
C SER A 745 -32.15 -30.44 13.33
N GLU A 746 -32.13 -31.77 13.53
CA GLU A 746 -32.72 -32.73 12.59
C GLU A 746 -34.25 -32.57 12.52
N GLU A 747 -34.91 -32.31 13.65
CA GLU A 747 -36.35 -32.04 13.68
C GLU A 747 -36.72 -30.77 12.90
N ARG A 748 -35.91 -29.71 12.99
CA ARG A 748 -36.10 -28.47 12.21
C ARG A 748 -35.96 -28.71 10.70
N LEU A 749 -34.98 -29.49 10.26
CA LEU A 749 -34.83 -29.87 8.84
C LEU A 749 -36.01 -30.70 8.35
N ASN A 750 -36.46 -31.69 9.13
CA ASN A 750 -37.63 -32.50 8.81
C ASN A 750 -38.91 -31.64 8.72
N ALA A 751 -39.05 -30.63 9.58
CA ALA A 751 -40.17 -29.70 9.51
C ALA A 751 -40.11 -28.81 8.25
N ALA A 752 -38.91 -28.41 7.84
CA ALA A 752 -38.67 -27.65 6.60
C ALA A 752 -38.99 -28.50 5.35
N GLU A 753 -38.58 -29.77 5.31
CA GLU A 753 -38.92 -30.72 4.25
C GLU A 753 -40.44 -30.94 4.12
N ARG A 754 -41.14 -31.15 5.24
CA ARG A 754 -42.62 -31.31 5.21
C ARG A 754 -43.34 -30.11 4.59
N LYS A 755 -42.79 -28.90 4.72
CA LYS A 755 -43.36 -27.69 4.11
C LYS A 755 -43.11 -27.63 2.61
N LEU A 756 -42.04 -28.25 2.10
CA LEU A 756 -41.76 -28.37 0.66
C LEU A 756 -42.67 -29.39 -0.04
N ASP A 757 -43.19 -30.35 0.72
CA ASP A 757 -44.08 -31.41 0.22
C ASP A 757 -45.57 -31.12 0.48
N ALA A 758 -45.89 -29.97 1.09
CA ALA A 758 -47.25 -29.47 1.22
C ALA A 758 -47.71 -28.86 -0.13
N PRO A 759 -48.93 -29.17 -0.61
CA PRO A 759 -49.41 -28.79 -1.94
C PRO A 759 -49.62 -27.29 -2.15
#